data_AF-A0A197JUU6-F1
#
_entry.id   AF-A0A197JUU6-F1
#
_cell.length_a   1.000
_cell.length_b   1.000
_cell.length_c   1.000
_cell.angle_alpha   90.00
_cell.angle_beta   90.00
_cell.angle_gamma   90.00
#
_symmetry.space_group_name_H-M   'P 1'
#
loop_
_entity.id
_entity.type
_entity.pdbx_description
1 polymer ?
#
loop_
_entity_poly.entity_id
_entity_poly.type
_entity_poly.pdbx_seq_one_letter_code
_entity_poly.pdbx_strand_id
1 'polypeptide(L)'
;MRARNMKKNTPIQPHAPGDGNDRDNNHPNRKRDNFLDHLGLPSLKNKWLKHKPFNQLLTAQAHSQPAVSSVTQPSDNITNYSQSVSTISPDEKPLPTPPTMAKPISDIFQENPPKPVIKTDLPALLDRIEVTQQLVYCCRLLNDSQAVISPAGAGAKEHTKEVVSDIPELCRAESQDSGVNGPHAWETNKTERAWIRAIDQDSIRQDHLRWLVTKVVQEFAQDDIKGSASIKEVVILGPVLDRDTYRSLLSCFIAKFEQDIILDVTLLQGLVQLVECSSPGYLEDDDLVRTLAVLRQRLNETHRPSSELMYQILIAICRLLDVMVNSSVKGVSRLGQHQPLVEALTELKDTDDPILRFQVDYALQACQYIPDDESILQAVLRFSGGLTMAALGAASVCNLDPANLFNSLDTLRQAAGQAFGVTNSVLEGLEASQKGRFGAMQSLLHGLRRGTKYEWYLTLLAARTFVREGRLAEFNQTVYEAKCRDERAFQLGICQILGEIAMDALWDPLTRQHAVDFLEALYTTPPGWKQHTAVKQWVHAVLVQLLELPDTDIKEHTLVVLQDLSLEGADISAIASYPLKCRLPLPESSPLLTRAQKIQYLEYELRRVRLQRLEEAPQHIYIPPMAKANLQASDKDLFLLMDKVQEFLSSERQVMLILGDSGAGKSTFNTYLEAELLRSYMIGGWIPLFINLPAIDRPVKELMSEQLKEHGFSETQIQELKQHRRFIVICDGYDESQLKVNIHTTNLFNRPGQWKVKMVITCRTQYLGPDYRNRFVPQRGGHYDRPAPELFEEAVIAPFSKGQIESYVEQYVPLEPHTWVAKDYMDRLTAIPNLLDLVKNPFLLSLALEALPGVTHERQELSEIKITRVQLYDTFVDHWLGVNQRRLERNNALLSKEDRDTLEHLINDNFIRCGIDYLQKLASAIFKEQDGHPVVQYVHHQDNNSWKAIFFGSDPKAKLLCNSSPLTRTGNQYRFVHRSMLEYFFSHIIYNPTKIDYKFDPQGNRALAASLSSDVDGPLYQRNLLAEPSIIQFLCDRVRLDPDFADQLRLVIDQSKTDESATTAATNAITILVRAGVAFHGADLRGVKIAGADLSGGQFDCALFQGADLTGVNLSRSWLRKTDLSGAQMDGVQFGELPYLELEDMVQACAYSSDGKMLALGVASWGAGVSIYDTSSWTRIFSFAGMDVVLTVAF
;
A
#
# COMPACT_ATOMS: atom_id res chain seq x y z
N MET A 1 24.83 -35.93 -48.38
CA MET A 1 24.57 -37.04 -49.35
C MET A 1 23.10 -37.45 -49.28
N ARG A 2 22.56 -38.08 -50.35
CA ARG A 2 21.33 -38.91 -50.40
C ARG A 2 20.09 -38.38 -49.60
N ALA A 3 19.12 -37.72 -50.25
CA ALA A 3 18.01 -38.33 -51.02
C ALA A 3 16.72 -38.50 -50.15
N ARG A 4 15.49 -38.26 -50.64
CA ARG A 4 15.00 -37.97 -52.01
C ARG A 4 13.61 -37.29 -51.96
N ASN A 5 13.34 -36.42 -52.96
CA ASN A 5 12.10 -36.20 -53.75
C ASN A 5 10.71 -36.52 -53.13
N MET A 6 9.64 -35.74 -53.32
CA MET A 6 9.14 -35.03 -54.52
C MET A 6 8.42 -33.71 -54.15
N LYS A 7 8.49 -32.61 -54.94
CA LYS A 7 7.67 -32.27 -56.15
C LYS A 7 6.13 -32.33 -55.90
N LYS A 8 5.29 -31.36 -56.32
CA LYS A 8 5.51 -30.14 -57.15
C LYS A 8 4.30 -29.16 -57.08
N ASN A 9 4.50 -27.93 -57.57
CA ASN A 9 3.53 -27.03 -58.23
C ASN A 9 2.33 -26.40 -57.47
N THR A 10 2.50 -25.12 -57.16
CA THR A 10 1.70 -23.91 -57.52
C THR A 10 0.84 -23.96 -58.82
N PRO A 11 0.03 -22.91 -59.20
CA PRO A 11 -0.40 -21.65 -58.51
C PRO A 11 -1.94 -21.35 -58.65
N ILE A 12 -2.34 -20.06 -58.57
CA ILE A 12 -3.49 -19.36 -59.21
C ILE A 12 -4.67 -18.92 -58.29
N GLN A 13 -4.58 -17.65 -57.85
CA GLN A 13 -5.70 -16.66 -57.77
C GLN A 13 -6.09 -16.23 -59.21
N PRO A 14 -7.24 -15.56 -59.52
CA PRO A 14 -7.89 -14.48 -58.73
C PRO A 14 -9.45 -14.35 -58.85
N HIS A 15 -9.97 -13.19 -58.39
CA HIS A 15 -11.24 -12.51 -58.70
C HIS A 15 -12.51 -12.75 -57.85
N ALA A 16 -12.98 -11.63 -57.29
CA ALA A 16 -14.38 -11.26 -57.01
C ALA A 16 -14.88 -10.34 -58.17
N PRO A 17 -16.06 -9.66 -58.17
CA PRO A 17 -17.09 -9.53 -57.11
C PRO A 17 -18.57 -9.59 -57.59
N GLY A 18 -19.50 -9.30 -56.67
CA GLY A 18 -20.88 -8.83 -56.95
C GLY A 18 -21.97 -9.91 -57.08
N ASP A 19 -23.27 -9.57 -57.05
CA ASP A 19 -23.94 -8.39 -56.45
C ASP A 19 -25.48 -8.60 -56.40
N GLY A 20 -26.15 -8.08 -55.39
CA GLY A 20 -27.59 -7.71 -55.40
C GLY A 20 -28.74 -8.75 -55.43
N ASN A 21 -29.88 -8.28 -54.89
CA ASN A 21 -31.29 -8.67 -55.13
C ASN A 21 -31.86 -10.01 -54.58
N ASP A 22 -33.13 -10.08 -54.13
CA ASP A 22 -34.05 -9.06 -53.56
C ASP A 22 -35.29 -9.77 -52.92
N ARG A 23 -35.91 -9.19 -51.87
CA ARG A 23 -37.28 -9.50 -51.34
C ARG A 23 -37.58 -10.95 -50.84
N ASP A 24 -38.54 -11.25 -49.94
CA ASP A 24 -39.62 -10.46 -49.33
C ASP A 24 -40.19 -11.08 -48.01
N ASN A 25 -40.95 -10.28 -47.24
CA ASN A 25 -42.08 -10.66 -46.34
C ASN A 25 -41.95 -11.73 -45.22
N ASN A 26 -41.85 -11.30 -43.94
CA ASN A 26 -42.99 -11.26 -42.97
C ASN A 26 -42.60 -11.28 -41.46
N HIS A 27 -43.32 -10.50 -40.65
CA HIS A 27 -43.39 -10.56 -39.17
C HIS A 27 -44.86 -10.74 -38.73
N PRO A 28 -45.16 -11.35 -37.56
CA PRO A 28 -45.58 -10.50 -36.43
C PRO A 28 -45.32 -11.01 -34.98
N ASN A 29 -44.96 -10.05 -34.10
CA ASN A 29 -45.37 -9.85 -32.69
C ASN A 29 -45.42 -10.99 -31.63
N ARG A 30 -44.54 -10.82 -30.62
CA ARG A 30 -44.84 -10.66 -29.16
C ARG A 30 -45.90 -11.56 -28.46
N LYS A 31 -45.45 -12.38 -27.50
CA LYS A 31 -45.59 -12.16 -26.02
C LYS A 31 -45.02 -13.33 -25.17
N ARG A 32 -44.49 -13.00 -23.96
CA ARG A 32 -44.59 -13.66 -22.63
C ARG A 32 -44.76 -15.20 -22.53
N ASP A 33 -44.14 -15.96 -21.61
CA ASP A 33 -43.61 -15.68 -20.25
C ASP A 33 -42.50 -16.68 -19.81
N ASN A 34 -41.85 -16.40 -18.67
CA ASN A 34 -41.01 -17.25 -17.78
C ASN A 34 -39.73 -17.92 -18.34
N PHE A 35 -38.53 -17.83 -17.73
CA PHE A 35 -38.02 -18.14 -16.37
C PHE A 35 -37.63 -19.62 -16.14
N LEU A 36 -36.33 -19.83 -15.82
CA LEU A 36 -35.63 -21.08 -15.50
C LEU A 36 -35.59 -22.19 -16.57
N ASP A 37 -34.38 -22.49 -17.07
CA ASP A 37 -33.74 -23.79 -16.74
C ASP A 37 -32.19 -23.73 -16.87
N HIS A 38 -31.50 -24.76 -16.38
CA HIS A 38 -30.07 -24.71 -16.03
C HIS A 38 -29.05 -25.14 -17.10
N LEU A 39 -27.82 -24.67 -16.86
CA LEU A 39 -26.53 -25.13 -17.39
C LEU A 39 -26.44 -26.65 -17.63
N GLY A 40 -26.18 -27.05 -18.88
CA GLY A 40 -25.81 -28.43 -19.25
C GLY A 40 -24.31 -28.60 -19.51
N LEU A 41 -23.62 -29.41 -18.68
CA LEU A 41 -22.21 -29.76 -18.87
C LEU A 41 -22.01 -30.81 -19.99
N PRO A 42 -20.85 -30.84 -20.69
CA PRO A 42 -20.56 -31.85 -21.70
C PRO A 42 -20.42 -33.26 -21.09
N SER A 43 -21.06 -34.26 -21.70
CA SER A 43 -20.95 -35.66 -21.29
C SER A 43 -19.83 -36.41 -22.02
N LEU A 44 -19.17 -37.35 -21.35
CA LEU A 44 -18.73 -38.69 -21.82
C LEU A 44 -18.17 -39.41 -20.56
N LYS A 45 -18.83 -40.43 -19.97
CA LYS A 45 -18.93 -41.85 -20.41
C LYS A 45 -17.53 -42.51 -20.56
N ASN A 46 -17.23 -43.66 -19.95
CA ASN A 46 -18.10 -44.58 -19.19
C ASN A 46 -17.32 -45.71 -18.46
N LYS A 47 -18.03 -46.44 -17.57
CA LYS A 47 -17.83 -47.89 -17.23
C LYS A 47 -16.53 -48.32 -16.50
N TRP A 48 -16.49 -49.34 -15.61
CA TRP A 48 -17.46 -50.30 -15.00
C TRP A 48 -17.09 -50.52 -13.50
N LEU A 49 -17.82 -51.25 -12.63
CA LEU A 49 -19.27 -51.30 -12.27
C LEU A 49 -19.50 -52.45 -11.23
N LYS A 50 -20.24 -52.20 -10.14
CA LYS A 50 -21.10 -53.12 -9.32
C LYS A 50 -21.50 -52.38 -8.02
N HIS A 51 -22.70 -51.81 -7.92
CA HIS A 51 -23.94 -52.41 -7.37
C HIS A 51 -23.79 -52.96 -5.93
N LYS A 52 -24.45 -52.45 -4.87
CA LYS A 52 -25.92 -52.22 -4.59
C LYS A 52 -26.74 -53.53 -4.57
N PRO A 53 -27.80 -53.66 -3.72
CA PRO A 53 -28.67 -52.58 -3.21
C PRO A 53 -29.11 -52.64 -1.72
N PHE A 54 -29.93 -51.65 -1.29
CA PHE A 54 -31.16 -51.65 -0.44
C PHE A 54 -31.29 -52.63 0.77
N ASN A 55 -31.99 -52.33 1.89
CA ASN A 55 -32.97 -51.27 2.18
C ASN A 55 -33.21 -51.02 3.71
N GLN A 56 -33.95 -49.93 4.03
CA GLN A 56 -34.95 -49.77 5.12
C GLN A 56 -34.69 -50.13 6.62
N LEU A 57 -34.82 -49.09 7.47
CA LEU A 57 -35.67 -48.99 8.70
C LEU A 57 -35.43 -49.82 9.99
N LEU A 58 -35.85 -49.18 11.11
CA LEU A 58 -36.25 -49.71 12.44
C LEU A 58 -35.19 -50.07 13.52
N THR A 59 -35.13 -49.19 14.55
CA THR A 59 -35.16 -49.43 16.01
C THR A 59 -34.26 -50.47 16.74
N ALA A 60 -33.60 -49.94 17.79
CA ALA A 60 -33.49 -50.47 19.17
C ALA A 60 -32.41 -51.51 19.60
N GLN A 61 -31.56 -51.03 20.54
CA GLN A 61 -31.12 -51.64 21.82
C GLN A 61 -30.19 -52.89 21.92
N ALA A 62 -29.39 -52.84 23.01
CA ALA A 62 -28.90 -53.94 23.88
C ALA A 62 -27.64 -54.78 23.54
N HIS A 63 -26.49 -54.28 24.03
CA HIS A 63 -25.55 -54.91 24.99
C HIS A 63 -24.63 -56.13 24.69
N SER A 64 -23.51 -56.11 25.46
CA SER A 64 -22.59 -57.18 25.91
C SER A 64 -21.57 -57.84 24.95
N GLN A 65 -20.30 -57.39 25.05
CA GLN A 65 -19.13 -58.08 25.67
C GLN A 65 -18.97 -59.62 25.57
N PRO A 66 -17.72 -60.21 25.59
CA PRO A 66 -16.58 -59.76 26.44
C PRO A 66 -15.10 -59.88 25.93
N ALA A 67 -14.25 -58.99 26.50
CA ALA A 67 -12.90 -59.14 27.12
C ALA A 67 -11.77 -60.12 26.64
N VAL A 68 -10.60 -59.96 27.32
CA VAL A 68 -9.31 -60.70 27.25
C VAL A 68 -8.38 -60.24 26.11
N SER A 69 -7.36 -59.35 26.26
CA SER A 69 -6.20 -59.20 27.21
C SER A 69 -4.93 -60.00 26.78
N SER A 70 -3.68 -59.66 27.13
CA SER A 70 -3.10 -58.87 28.25
C SER A 70 -1.59 -58.50 28.05
N VAL A 71 -0.93 -57.93 29.08
CA VAL A 71 0.54 -57.99 29.41
C VAL A 71 1.51 -57.08 28.60
N THR A 72 2.42 -56.26 29.16
CA THR A 72 2.81 -55.91 30.57
C THR A 72 3.53 -54.54 30.73
N GLN A 73 3.55 -54.02 31.97
CA GLN A 73 4.53 -53.05 32.53
C GLN A 73 5.58 -53.75 33.45
N PRO A 74 6.53 -53.03 34.09
CA PRO A 74 6.38 -52.46 35.45
C PRO A 74 6.86 -50.96 35.49
N SER A 75 7.28 -50.25 36.56
CA SER A 75 7.67 -50.46 37.99
C SER A 75 7.77 -49.08 38.69
N ASP A 76 8.03 -48.79 39.98
CA ASP A 76 7.95 -49.41 41.34
C ASP A 76 8.36 -48.30 42.38
N ASN A 77 8.05 -48.26 43.69
CA ASN A 77 6.88 -48.72 44.48
C ASN A 77 6.92 -48.20 45.95
N ILE A 78 5.77 -47.71 46.48
CA ILE A 78 5.24 -47.86 47.87
C ILE A 78 5.99 -47.26 49.11
N THR A 79 5.26 -46.53 49.99
CA THR A 79 5.08 -46.72 51.48
C THR A 79 4.53 -45.45 52.18
N ASN A 80 3.74 -45.47 53.28
CA ASN A 80 2.73 -46.42 53.79
C ASN A 80 1.87 -45.80 54.95
N TYR A 81 0.88 -46.56 55.45
CA TYR A 81 0.32 -46.60 56.84
C TYR A 81 -0.96 -45.84 57.32
N SER A 82 -1.91 -46.68 57.79
CA SER A 82 -2.81 -46.60 58.98
C SER A 82 -4.17 -45.87 58.96
N GLN A 83 -5.09 -46.38 59.81
CA GLN A 83 -6.53 -46.08 59.89
C GLN A 83 -6.96 -45.76 61.34
N SER A 84 -7.96 -44.89 61.50
CA SER A 84 -9.02 -44.94 62.54
C SER A 84 -10.11 -43.93 62.14
N VAL A 85 -11.36 -44.30 61.84
CA VAL A 85 -12.40 -44.96 62.66
C VAL A 85 -12.87 -44.11 63.84
N SER A 86 -13.95 -43.37 63.62
CA SER A 86 -15.06 -43.21 64.57
C SER A 86 -16.38 -43.09 63.81
N THR A 87 -17.47 -43.57 64.41
CA THR A 87 -18.80 -43.72 63.78
C THR A 87 -19.84 -42.93 64.56
N ILE A 88 -20.88 -42.40 63.90
CA ILE A 88 -22.23 -42.28 64.48
C ILE A 88 -23.31 -42.20 63.37
N SER A 89 -24.49 -42.68 63.77
CA SER A 89 -25.78 -42.95 63.11
C SER A 89 -26.39 -41.88 62.18
N PRO A 90 -27.46 -42.25 61.42
CA PRO A 90 -28.32 -41.33 60.67
C PRO A 90 -29.40 -40.67 61.56
N ASP A 91 -30.40 -40.07 60.90
CA ASP A 91 -31.59 -39.35 61.38
C ASP A 91 -31.37 -37.90 61.86
N GLU A 92 -31.73 -36.94 60.97
CA GLU A 92 -32.79 -35.98 61.28
C GLU A 92 -33.40 -35.39 59.99
N LYS A 93 -34.73 -35.25 59.94
CA LYS A 93 -35.40 -34.43 58.92
C LYS A 93 -35.52 -32.99 59.45
N PRO A 94 -35.05 -31.97 58.72
CA PRO A 94 -35.48 -30.60 59.00
C PRO A 94 -36.99 -30.48 58.80
N LEU A 95 -37.68 -29.86 59.77
CA LEU A 95 -39.01 -29.28 59.52
C LEU A 95 -38.86 -28.08 58.57
N PRO A 96 -39.93 -27.68 57.85
CA PRO A 96 -39.86 -26.53 56.95
C PRO A 96 -39.40 -25.27 57.69
N THR A 97 -38.40 -24.62 57.14
CA THR A 97 -37.97 -23.28 57.56
C THR A 97 -39.11 -22.28 57.37
N PRO A 98 -39.32 -21.32 58.30
CA PRO A 98 -40.23 -20.21 58.06
C PRO A 98 -39.74 -19.36 56.87
N PRO A 99 -40.64 -18.60 56.20
CA PRO A 99 -40.26 -17.81 55.03
C PRO A 99 -39.13 -16.84 55.36
N THR A 100 -38.10 -16.86 54.52
CA THR A 100 -36.95 -15.96 54.60
C THR A 100 -37.44 -14.52 54.51
N MET A 101 -37.04 -13.65 55.44
CA MET A 101 -37.34 -12.23 55.29
C MET A 101 -36.60 -11.69 54.07
N ALA A 102 -37.33 -11.15 53.10
CA ALA A 102 -36.76 -10.56 51.88
C ALA A 102 -35.66 -9.55 52.22
N LYS A 103 -34.52 -9.61 51.51
CA LYS A 103 -33.42 -8.65 51.69
C LYS A 103 -33.94 -7.22 51.47
N PRO A 104 -33.53 -6.24 52.28
CA PRO A 104 -33.83 -4.84 51.97
C PRO A 104 -33.13 -4.44 50.66
N ILE A 105 -33.80 -3.65 49.82
CA ILE A 105 -33.31 -3.30 48.47
C ILE A 105 -31.88 -2.72 48.47
N SER A 106 -31.53 -1.95 49.50
CA SER A 106 -30.18 -1.40 49.71
C SER A 106 -29.06 -2.45 49.63
N ASP A 107 -29.37 -3.71 49.90
CA ASP A 107 -28.40 -4.78 50.12
C ASP A 107 -28.34 -5.78 48.95
N ILE A 108 -29.07 -5.53 47.86
CA ILE A 108 -29.13 -6.42 46.68
C ILE A 108 -27.90 -6.25 45.77
N PHE A 109 -27.55 -5.02 45.40
CA PHE A 109 -26.29 -4.70 44.72
C PHE A 109 -25.42 -3.87 45.68
N GLN A 110 -24.52 -4.53 46.41
CA GLN A 110 -23.55 -3.89 47.32
C GLN A 110 -22.19 -3.63 46.67
N GLU A 111 -21.82 -4.43 45.67
CA GLU A 111 -20.58 -4.30 44.90
C GLU A 111 -20.87 -4.08 43.41
N ASN A 112 -19.90 -3.51 42.67
CA ASN A 112 -19.99 -3.32 41.24
C ASN A 112 -19.35 -4.50 40.49
N PRO A 113 -20.14 -5.36 39.81
CA PRO A 113 -19.59 -6.44 39.00
C PRO A 113 -18.82 -5.86 37.79
N PRO A 114 -17.87 -6.62 37.21
CA PRO A 114 -17.19 -6.18 36.00
C PRO A 114 -18.20 -5.95 34.87
N LYS A 115 -18.14 -4.78 34.23
CA LYS A 115 -19.01 -4.39 33.10
C LYS A 115 -19.10 -5.52 32.05
N PRO A 116 -20.29 -5.83 31.49
CA PRO A 116 -20.47 -6.90 30.51
C PRO A 116 -19.52 -6.76 29.31
N VAL A 117 -18.78 -7.84 29.02
CA VAL A 117 -17.82 -7.94 27.90
C VAL A 117 -17.98 -9.30 27.21
N ILE A 118 -17.99 -9.30 25.87
CA ILE A 118 -17.84 -10.53 25.07
C ILE A 118 -16.45 -11.12 25.35
N LYS A 119 -16.40 -12.27 26.02
CA LYS A 119 -15.18 -13.07 26.22
C LYS A 119 -15.28 -14.35 25.40
N THR A 120 -14.18 -14.75 24.78
CA THR A 120 -14.02 -16.03 24.07
C THR A 120 -12.60 -16.55 24.29
N ASP A 121 -12.34 -17.82 23.93
CA ASP A 121 -10.97 -18.29 23.76
C ASP A 121 -10.20 -17.42 22.76
N LEU A 122 -8.92 -17.19 23.05
CA LEU A 122 -8.02 -16.44 22.18
C LEU A 122 -7.38 -17.39 21.15
N PRO A 123 -7.39 -17.05 19.85
CA PRO A 123 -6.69 -17.85 18.84
C PRO A 123 -5.18 -17.81 19.10
N ALA A 124 -4.45 -18.89 18.77
CA ALA A 124 -3.00 -18.84 18.79
C ALA A 124 -2.50 -17.88 17.70
N LEU A 125 -1.25 -17.43 17.82
CA LEU A 125 -0.65 -16.37 16.98
C LEU A 125 -0.63 -16.68 15.46
N LEU A 126 -0.94 -17.90 15.03
CA LEU A 126 -0.97 -18.34 13.63
C LEU A 126 -2.35 -18.82 13.17
N ASP A 127 -3.34 -18.89 14.06
CA ASP A 127 -4.65 -19.47 13.76
C ASP A 127 -5.56 -18.45 13.05
N ARG A 128 -6.54 -18.96 12.29
CA ARG A 128 -7.64 -18.13 11.80
C ARG A 128 -8.59 -17.80 12.94
N ILE A 129 -9.14 -16.60 12.89
CA ILE A 129 -10.30 -16.23 13.71
C ILE A 129 -11.50 -16.97 13.15
N GLU A 130 -12.16 -17.80 13.95
CA GLU A 130 -13.27 -18.65 13.49
C GLU A 130 -14.62 -17.93 13.55
N VAL A 131 -14.82 -17.07 14.55
CA VAL A 131 -16.09 -16.36 14.81
C VAL A 131 -15.87 -14.87 15.11
N THR A 132 -16.86 -14.04 14.76
CA THR A 132 -16.74 -12.58 14.89
C THR A 132 -16.62 -12.10 16.35
N GLN A 133 -17.11 -12.89 17.32
CA GLN A 133 -16.87 -12.67 18.75
C GLN A 133 -15.37 -12.65 19.10
N GLN A 134 -14.57 -13.56 18.53
CA GLN A 134 -13.12 -13.58 18.71
C GLN A 134 -12.47 -12.33 18.11
N LEU A 135 -12.91 -11.87 16.92
CA LEU A 135 -12.40 -10.64 16.31
C LEU A 135 -12.64 -9.42 17.21
N VAL A 136 -13.86 -9.29 17.77
CA VAL A 136 -14.21 -8.24 18.73
C VAL A 136 -13.32 -8.31 19.98
N TYR A 137 -13.14 -9.51 20.55
CA TYR A 137 -12.34 -9.70 21.76
C TYR A 137 -10.86 -9.35 21.53
N CYS A 138 -10.27 -9.83 20.42
CA CYS A 138 -8.91 -9.51 20.01
C CYS A 138 -8.70 -8.00 19.79
N CYS A 139 -9.59 -7.32 19.07
CA CYS A 139 -9.46 -5.88 18.80
C CYS A 139 -9.67 -5.05 20.09
N ARG A 140 -10.56 -5.49 20.97
CA ARG A 140 -10.78 -4.83 22.26
C ARG A 140 -9.53 -4.87 23.15
N LEU A 141 -8.88 -6.02 23.30
CA LEU A 141 -7.67 -6.15 24.12
C LEU A 141 -6.52 -5.23 23.64
N LEU A 142 -6.45 -4.92 22.34
CA LEU A 142 -5.48 -3.98 21.76
C LEU A 142 -5.86 -2.50 21.99
N ASN A 143 -7.16 -2.17 21.95
CA ASN A 143 -7.61 -0.82 22.29
C ASN A 143 -7.46 -0.54 23.80
N ASP A 144 -7.78 -1.52 24.64
CA ASP A 144 -7.65 -1.44 26.10
C ASP A 144 -6.16 -1.39 26.54
N SER A 145 -5.20 -1.96 25.79
CA SER A 145 -3.75 -1.79 26.06
C SER A 145 -3.23 -0.39 25.68
N GLN A 146 -3.63 0.13 24.52
CA GLN A 146 -3.20 1.45 24.03
C GLN A 146 -3.74 2.60 24.90
N ALA A 147 -4.92 2.42 25.52
CA ALA A 147 -5.46 3.36 26.51
C ALA A 147 -4.58 3.52 27.76
N VAL A 148 -3.92 2.44 28.23
CA VAL A 148 -3.06 2.44 29.43
C VAL A 148 -1.71 3.14 29.18
N ILE A 149 -1.27 3.24 27.92
CA ILE A 149 0.05 3.78 27.53
C ILE A 149 0.01 5.30 27.26
N SER A 150 -1.17 5.91 27.19
CA SER A 150 -1.35 7.33 26.83
C SER A 150 -1.09 8.30 28.00
N PRO A 151 -0.05 9.17 27.96
CA PRO A 151 0.26 10.09 29.06
C PRO A 151 -0.68 11.32 29.04
N ALA A 152 -1.67 11.33 29.93
CA ALA A 152 -2.59 12.45 30.12
C ALA A 152 -1.90 13.67 30.79
N GLY A 153 -1.05 14.39 30.04
CA GLY A 153 -0.25 15.50 30.59
C GLY A 153 0.42 16.47 29.60
N ALA A 154 0.21 16.34 28.28
CA ALA A 154 0.83 17.21 27.27
C ALA A 154 0.10 18.57 27.12
N GLY A 155 0.09 19.39 28.18
CA GLY A 155 -0.80 20.57 28.27
C GLY A 155 -0.25 21.84 28.92
N ALA A 156 1.06 21.91 29.24
CA ALA A 156 1.70 23.16 29.68
C ALA A 156 3.22 23.14 29.42
N LYS A 157 3.72 24.15 28.71
CA LYS A 157 5.14 24.50 28.63
C LYS A 157 5.28 26.01 28.53
N GLU A 158 5.60 26.67 29.64
CA GLU A 158 6.43 27.89 29.61
C GLU A 158 6.92 28.27 31.02
N HIS A 159 8.18 28.71 31.11
CA HIS A 159 8.88 29.18 32.33
C HIS A 159 9.07 28.08 33.42
N THR A 160 10.21 27.95 34.13
CA THR A 160 11.43 28.77 34.23
C THR A 160 12.66 27.85 34.40
N LYS A 161 13.89 28.38 34.27
CA LYS A 161 15.15 27.66 34.57
C LYS A 161 15.61 27.87 36.03
N GLU A 162 16.43 26.93 36.53
CA GLU A 162 17.76 27.11 37.19
C GLU A 162 18.03 26.19 38.41
N VAL A 163 19.32 25.97 38.74
CA VAL A 163 19.91 25.35 39.97
C VAL A 163 19.66 23.81 40.12
N VAL A 164 20.63 22.86 40.01
CA VAL A 164 21.88 22.57 40.80
C VAL A 164 21.54 21.99 42.21
N SER A 165 22.09 20.88 42.75
CA SER A 165 23.11 19.90 42.31
C SER A 165 23.07 18.54 43.09
N ASP A 166 23.90 17.58 42.63
CA ASP A 166 24.72 16.60 43.39
C ASP A 166 24.19 15.28 44.02
N ILE A 167 25.13 14.31 43.97
CA ILE A 167 25.34 13.07 44.78
C ILE A 167 24.63 11.76 44.33
N PRO A 168 25.28 10.56 44.44
CA PRO A 168 25.07 9.46 43.49
C PRO A 168 24.64 8.10 44.11
N GLU A 169 24.60 7.08 43.23
CA GLU A 169 24.46 5.62 43.43
C GLU A 169 24.54 5.04 44.86
N LEU A 170 23.58 4.17 45.22
CA LEU A 170 23.86 2.82 45.76
C LEU A 170 22.61 1.92 45.89
N CYS A 171 22.88 0.61 45.92
CA CYS A 171 22.05 -0.51 46.40
C CYS A 171 20.72 -0.86 45.70
N ARG A 172 20.70 -2.12 45.20
CA ARG A 172 19.48 -2.93 45.06
C ARG A 172 18.86 -3.20 46.43
N ALA A 173 17.54 -3.18 46.53
CA ALA A 173 16.77 -3.95 47.51
C ALA A 173 15.40 -4.29 46.92
N GLU A 174 14.89 -5.48 47.21
CA GLU A 174 13.49 -5.84 46.96
C GLU A 174 12.62 -5.24 48.07
N SER A 175 11.44 -4.72 47.74
CA SER A 175 10.42 -4.34 48.72
C SER A 175 9.03 -4.75 48.26
N GLN A 176 8.20 -5.14 49.24
CA GLN A 176 6.88 -5.73 49.05
C GLN A 176 5.78 -4.66 48.95
N ASP A 177 4.54 -5.13 48.81
CA ASP A 177 3.31 -4.33 48.78
C ASP A 177 3.28 -3.15 49.76
N SER A 178 2.92 -1.98 49.24
CA SER A 178 2.14 -0.99 49.99
C SER A 178 1.14 -0.34 49.02
N GLY A 179 -0.15 -0.54 49.29
CA GLY A 179 -1.20 -0.30 48.30
C GLY A 179 -1.66 1.16 48.23
N VAL A 180 -1.83 1.65 47.00
CA VAL A 180 -2.75 2.76 46.67
C VAL A 180 -3.56 2.32 45.45
N ASN A 181 -4.75 1.76 45.70
CA ASN A 181 -5.62 1.28 44.63
C ASN A 181 -6.20 2.48 43.84
N GLY A 182 -5.73 2.65 42.60
CA GLY A 182 -6.48 3.39 41.58
C GLY A 182 -7.77 2.65 41.21
N PRO A 183 -8.75 3.34 40.58
CA PRO A 183 -10.07 2.76 40.33
C PRO A 183 -10.01 1.63 39.27
N HIS A 184 -10.02 0.39 39.76
CA HIS A 184 -10.39 -0.86 39.07
C HIS A 184 -10.02 -0.94 37.58
N ALA A 185 -8.71 -1.00 37.31
CA ALA A 185 -8.24 -1.68 36.11
C ALA A 185 -8.68 -3.16 36.18
N TRP A 186 -9.26 -3.64 35.09
CA TRP A 186 -9.64 -5.03 34.85
C TRP A 186 -8.47 -5.99 35.06
N GLU A 187 -8.67 -7.07 35.81
CA GLU A 187 -7.61 -8.07 36.02
C GLU A 187 -7.38 -8.92 34.77
N THR A 188 -6.47 -8.47 33.90
CA THR A 188 -6.01 -9.21 32.72
C THR A 188 -5.47 -10.58 33.14
N ASN A 189 -6.00 -11.69 32.59
CA ASN A 189 -5.50 -13.03 32.90
C ASN A 189 -4.05 -13.21 32.40
N LYS A 190 -3.34 -14.22 32.91
CA LYS A 190 -1.95 -14.52 32.50
C LYS A 190 -1.84 -14.86 31.01
N THR A 191 -2.87 -15.50 30.46
CA THR A 191 -3.03 -15.81 29.03
C THR A 191 -3.17 -14.55 28.17
N GLU A 192 -4.12 -13.69 28.52
CA GLU A 192 -4.36 -12.38 27.87
C GLU A 192 -3.09 -11.50 27.92
N ARG A 193 -2.40 -11.42 29.06
CA ARG A 193 -1.11 -10.69 29.18
C ARG A 193 0.00 -11.26 28.30
N ALA A 194 0.02 -12.57 28.04
CA ALA A 194 0.98 -13.18 27.13
C ALA A 194 0.63 -12.90 25.65
N TRP A 195 -0.66 -12.96 25.30
CA TRP A 195 -1.18 -12.69 23.97
C TRP A 195 -0.98 -11.23 23.55
N ILE A 196 -1.31 -10.26 24.42
CA ILE A 196 -1.10 -8.82 24.17
C ILE A 196 0.38 -8.53 23.90
N ARG A 197 1.30 -8.99 24.76
CA ARG A 197 2.76 -8.78 24.56
C ARG A 197 3.29 -9.33 23.24
N ALA A 198 2.73 -10.44 22.76
CA ALA A 198 3.15 -11.05 21.50
C ALA A 198 2.63 -10.31 20.26
N ILE A 199 1.60 -9.46 20.39
CA ILE A 199 1.03 -8.65 19.30
C ILE A 199 1.43 -7.18 19.41
N ASP A 200 1.78 -6.66 20.59
CA ASP A 200 2.49 -5.38 20.74
C ASP A 200 3.91 -5.41 20.15
N GLN A 201 4.44 -6.61 19.88
CA GLN A 201 5.69 -6.83 19.13
C GLN A 201 5.46 -7.01 17.62
N ASP A 202 4.21 -7.00 17.14
CA ASP A 202 3.84 -7.30 15.75
C ASP A 202 2.76 -6.32 15.24
N SER A 203 3.22 -5.15 14.80
CA SER A 203 2.36 -4.11 14.20
C SER A 203 1.61 -4.61 12.96
N ILE A 204 2.20 -5.53 12.20
CA ILE A 204 1.59 -6.11 10.99
C ILE A 204 0.32 -6.89 11.37
N ARG A 205 0.32 -7.62 12.49
CA ARG A 205 -0.88 -8.29 13.02
C ARG A 205 -1.92 -7.29 13.56
N GLN A 206 -1.51 -6.20 14.20
CA GLN A 206 -2.45 -5.16 14.67
C GLN A 206 -3.21 -4.53 13.50
N ASP A 207 -2.50 -4.17 12.42
CA ASP A 207 -3.11 -3.57 11.23
C ASP A 207 -3.94 -4.58 10.41
N HIS A 208 -3.56 -5.87 10.40
CA HIS A 208 -4.37 -6.92 9.79
C HIS A 208 -5.70 -7.13 10.53
N LEU A 209 -5.71 -7.12 11.87
CA LEU A 209 -6.93 -7.20 12.68
C LEU A 209 -7.86 -6.01 12.41
N ARG A 210 -7.32 -4.79 12.44
CA ARG A 210 -8.05 -3.55 12.10
C ARG A 210 -8.63 -3.60 10.69
N TRP A 211 -7.83 -4.00 9.70
CA TRP A 211 -8.28 -4.15 8.31
C TRP A 211 -9.39 -5.21 8.15
N LEU A 212 -9.32 -6.32 8.88
CA LEU A 212 -10.34 -7.38 8.84
C LEU A 212 -11.68 -6.88 9.40
N VAL A 213 -11.66 -6.09 10.48
CA VAL A 213 -12.85 -5.39 11.02
C VAL A 213 -13.46 -4.46 9.97
N THR A 214 -12.65 -3.58 9.34
CA THR A 214 -13.11 -2.70 8.26
C THR A 214 -13.70 -3.50 7.09
N LYS A 215 -13.12 -4.66 6.76
CA LYS A 215 -13.61 -5.53 5.67
C LYS A 215 -14.95 -6.17 5.95
N VAL A 216 -15.21 -6.64 7.17
CA VAL A 216 -16.53 -7.19 7.54
C VAL A 216 -17.64 -6.14 7.40
N VAL A 217 -17.35 -4.88 7.73
CA VAL A 217 -18.28 -3.76 7.50
C VAL A 217 -18.46 -3.47 6.01
N GLN A 218 -17.40 -3.53 5.19
CA GLN A 218 -17.49 -3.35 3.74
C GLN A 218 -18.31 -4.45 3.04
N GLU A 219 -18.19 -5.72 3.46
CA GLU A 219 -19.03 -6.82 2.95
C GLU A 219 -20.51 -6.59 3.26
N PHE A 220 -20.84 -6.03 4.43
CA PHE A 220 -22.23 -5.69 4.81
C PHE A 220 -22.77 -4.46 4.07
N ALA A 221 -21.92 -3.48 3.77
CA ALA A 221 -22.28 -2.34 2.94
C ALA A 221 -22.59 -2.74 1.48
N GLN A 222 -21.96 -3.82 0.99
CA GLN A 222 -22.18 -4.38 -0.36
C GLN A 222 -23.26 -5.47 -0.41
N ASP A 223 -23.85 -5.86 0.72
CA ASP A 223 -24.91 -6.87 0.75
C ASP A 223 -26.29 -6.21 0.54
N ASP A 224 -26.92 -6.48 -0.61
CA ASP A 224 -28.30 -6.08 -0.89
C ASP A 224 -29.30 -6.74 0.09
N ILE A 225 -28.99 -7.93 0.59
CA ILE A 225 -29.87 -8.77 1.41
C ILE A 225 -29.29 -8.86 2.83
N LYS A 226 -29.37 -7.74 3.55
CA LYS A 226 -28.96 -7.56 4.96
C LYS A 226 -29.80 -8.41 5.92
N GLY A 227 -29.62 -9.74 5.90
CA GLY A 227 -30.37 -10.68 6.70
C GLY A 227 -30.03 -10.62 8.20
N SER A 228 -30.94 -11.12 9.05
CA SER A 228 -30.86 -11.06 10.52
C SER A 228 -29.51 -11.55 11.09
N ALA A 229 -28.89 -12.60 10.51
CA ALA A 229 -27.57 -13.06 10.93
C ALA A 229 -26.45 -12.04 10.66
N SER A 230 -26.45 -11.43 9.46
CA SER A 230 -25.50 -10.39 9.08
C SER A 230 -25.67 -9.11 9.89
N ILE A 231 -26.91 -8.74 10.25
CA ILE A 231 -27.19 -7.62 11.16
C ILE A 231 -26.56 -7.88 12.54
N LYS A 232 -26.83 -9.04 13.15
CA LYS A 232 -26.25 -9.43 14.46
C LYS A 232 -24.71 -9.44 14.43
N GLU A 233 -24.13 -9.93 13.34
CA GLU A 233 -22.67 -10.03 13.17
C GLU A 233 -21.95 -8.69 13.12
N VAL A 234 -22.52 -7.65 12.51
CA VAL A 234 -21.85 -6.34 12.40
C VAL A 234 -22.15 -5.44 13.59
N VAL A 235 -23.32 -5.55 14.20
CA VAL A 235 -23.68 -4.75 15.40
C VAL A 235 -22.71 -5.02 16.56
N ILE A 236 -22.20 -6.25 16.71
CA ILE A 236 -21.19 -6.57 17.74
C ILE A 236 -19.80 -5.95 17.47
N LEU A 237 -19.50 -5.53 16.22
CA LEU A 237 -18.24 -4.83 15.90
C LEU A 237 -18.25 -3.36 16.35
N GLY A 238 -19.43 -2.74 16.51
CA GLY A 238 -19.58 -1.30 16.81
C GLY A 238 -18.58 -0.72 17.83
N PRO A 239 -18.39 -1.34 19.02
CA PRO A 239 -17.48 -0.85 20.06
C PRO A 239 -15.97 -0.93 19.73
N VAL A 240 -15.57 -1.58 18.63
CA VAL A 240 -14.16 -1.71 18.20
C VAL A 240 -13.87 -1.07 16.83
N LEU A 241 -14.85 -0.40 16.23
CA LEU A 241 -14.66 0.36 14.98
C LEU A 241 -13.89 1.67 15.22
N ASP A 242 -13.17 2.12 14.20
CA ASP A 242 -12.76 3.52 14.07
C ASP A 242 -13.96 4.42 13.67
N ARG A 243 -13.81 5.74 13.80
CA ARG A 243 -14.89 6.71 13.51
C ARG A 243 -15.42 6.59 12.08
N ASP A 244 -14.55 6.46 11.08
CA ASP A 244 -14.98 6.53 9.69
C ASP A 244 -15.70 5.23 9.26
N THR A 245 -15.18 4.08 9.67
CA THR A 245 -15.85 2.78 9.51
C THR A 245 -17.18 2.74 10.27
N TYR A 246 -17.24 3.29 11.49
CA TYR A 246 -18.47 3.39 12.28
C TYR A 246 -19.53 4.27 11.61
N ARG A 247 -19.16 5.46 11.12
CA ARG A 247 -20.08 6.37 10.41
C ARG A 247 -20.59 5.78 9.10
N SER A 248 -19.73 5.06 8.37
CA SER A 248 -20.10 4.29 7.18
C SER A 248 -21.13 3.19 7.51
N LEU A 249 -20.92 2.44 8.59
CA LEU A 249 -21.87 1.44 9.08
C LEU A 249 -23.23 2.03 9.46
N LEU A 250 -23.23 3.11 10.26
CA LEU A 250 -24.45 3.79 10.69
C LEU A 250 -25.26 4.30 9.49
N SER A 251 -24.58 4.91 8.52
CA SER A 251 -25.17 5.33 7.23
C SER A 251 -25.81 4.16 6.48
N CYS A 252 -25.17 2.98 6.49
CA CYS A 252 -25.68 1.76 5.85
C CYS A 252 -26.92 1.15 6.54
N PHE A 253 -27.18 1.48 7.81
CA PHE A 253 -28.43 1.17 8.52
C PHE A 253 -29.52 2.22 8.22
N ILE A 254 -29.21 3.51 8.37
CA ILE A 254 -30.16 4.61 8.12
C ILE A 254 -30.69 4.55 6.68
N ALA A 255 -29.81 4.44 5.68
CA ALA A 255 -30.21 4.36 4.28
C ALA A 255 -31.07 3.13 3.95
N LYS A 256 -30.89 2.01 4.68
CA LYS A 256 -31.74 0.81 4.52
C LYS A 256 -33.13 1.05 5.13
N PHE A 257 -33.18 1.72 6.28
CA PHE A 257 -34.43 2.14 6.93
C PHE A 257 -35.25 3.17 6.16
N GLU A 258 -34.60 4.02 5.35
CA GLU A 258 -35.26 4.95 4.42
C GLU A 258 -35.84 4.23 3.18
N GLN A 259 -35.29 3.07 2.79
CA GLN A 259 -35.64 2.37 1.55
C GLN A 259 -36.69 1.27 1.71
N ASP A 260 -36.69 0.54 2.82
CA ASP A 260 -37.60 -0.60 3.00
C ASP A 260 -39.04 -0.17 3.28
N ILE A 261 -40.02 -0.96 2.83
CA ILE A 261 -41.46 -0.68 3.04
C ILE A 261 -41.98 -1.36 4.33
N ILE A 262 -41.28 -2.36 4.83
CA ILE A 262 -41.65 -3.17 6.01
C ILE A 262 -40.58 -2.97 7.10
N LEU A 263 -41.01 -2.81 8.35
CA LEU A 263 -40.11 -2.63 9.48
C LEU A 263 -39.46 -3.97 9.90
N ASP A 264 -38.16 -4.14 9.67
CA ASP A 264 -37.40 -5.25 10.29
C ASP A 264 -37.02 -4.88 11.73
N VAL A 265 -37.60 -5.61 12.69
CA VAL A 265 -37.34 -5.45 14.13
C VAL A 265 -35.88 -5.77 14.48
N THR A 266 -35.21 -6.66 13.73
CA THR A 266 -33.77 -6.94 13.89
C THR A 266 -32.94 -5.71 13.53
N LEU A 267 -33.27 -5.07 12.40
CA LEU A 267 -32.57 -3.86 11.94
C LEU A 267 -32.79 -2.72 12.94
N LEU A 268 -33.99 -2.63 13.54
CA LEU A 268 -34.35 -1.60 14.52
C LEU A 268 -33.53 -1.75 15.81
N GLN A 269 -33.52 -2.95 16.37
CA GLN A 269 -32.72 -3.29 17.56
C GLN A 269 -31.23 -3.10 17.29
N GLY A 270 -30.75 -3.45 16.08
CA GLY A 270 -29.37 -3.22 15.66
C GLY A 270 -28.98 -1.74 15.55
N LEU A 271 -29.85 -0.90 14.99
CA LEU A 271 -29.64 0.55 14.90
C LEU A 271 -29.59 1.22 16.28
N VAL A 272 -30.55 0.89 17.15
CA VAL A 272 -30.57 1.37 18.55
C VAL A 272 -29.31 0.94 19.29
N GLN A 273 -28.92 -0.34 19.17
CA GLN A 273 -27.74 -0.88 19.83
C GLN A 273 -26.43 -0.26 19.32
N LEU A 274 -26.32 0.10 18.03
CA LEU A 274 -25.18 0.86 17.52
C LEU A 274 -25.12 2.24 18.18
N VAL A 275 -26.22 3.00 18.14
CA VAL A 275 -26.29 4.36 18.70
C VAL A 275 -26.06 4.40 20.22
N GLU A 276 -26.59 3.45 20.99
CA GLU A 276 -26.33 3.36 22.45
C GLU A 276 -24.87 3.00 22.80
N CYS A 277 -24.17 2.29 21.90
CA CYS A 277 -22.79 1.83 22.06
C CYS A 277 -21.74 2.73 21.40
N SER A 278 -22.12 3.91 20.90
CA SER A 278 -21.20 4.84 20.25
C SER A 278 -20.09 5.35 21.18
N SER A 279 -18.86 5.46 20.67
CA SER A 279 -17.79 6.20 21.35
C SER A 279 -18.06 7.72 21.34
N PRO A 280 -17.65 8.49 22.38
CA PRO A 280 -17.83 9.94 22.40
C PRO A 280 -17.23 10.63 21.16
N GLY A 281 -18.04 11.45 20.47
CA GLY A 281 -17.64 12.17 19.26
C GLY A 281 -17.65 11.37 17.95
N TYR A 282 -18.25 10.16 17.92
CA TYR A 282 -18.46 9.39 16.68
C TYR A 282 -19.77 9.76 15.97
N LEU A 283 -20.81 10.05 16.75
CA LEU A 283 -22.10 10.56 16.30
C LEU A 283 -22.02 12.08 16.06
N GLU A 284 -22.75 12.56 15.06
CA GLU A 284 -22.97 13.96 14.75
C GLU A 284 -24.48 14.27 14.84
N ASP A 285 -24.82 15.53 15.15
CA ASP A 285 -26.21 15.96 15.39
C ASP A 285 -27.16 15.59 14.23
N ASP A 286 -26.68 15.65 12.99
CA ASP A 286 -27.45 15.28 11.78
C ASP A 286 -27.83 13.79 11.73
N ASP A 287 -26.94 12.87 12.17
CA ASP A 287 -27.25 11.43 12.15
C ASP A 287 -28.42 11.11 13.10
N LEU A 288 -28.43 11.76 14.26
CA LEU A 288 -29.44 11.60 15.31
C LEU A 288 -30.77 12.22 14.88
N VAL A 289 -30.74 13.44 14.33
CA VAL A 289 -31.92 14.11 13.75
C VAL A 289 -32.53 13.30 12.61
N ARG A 290 -31.70 12.78 11.70
CA ARG A 290 -32.12 11.93 10.58
C ARG A 290 -32.72 10.60 11.03
N THR A 291 -32.09 9.95 12.02
CA THR A 291 -32.62 8.71 12.62
C THR A 291 -33.99 8.96 13.27
N LEU A 292 -34.14 10.06 14.02
CA LEU A 292 -35.40 10.43 14.67
C LEU A 292 -36.51 10.70 13.65
N ALA A 293 -36.17 11.37 12.54
CA ALA A 293 -37.10 11.66 11.46
C ALA A 293 -37.72 10.38 10.87
N VAL A 294 -36.90 9.36 10.62
CA VAL A 294 -37.34 8.07 10.07
C VAL A 294 -38.16 7.29 11.09
N LEU A 295 -37.74 7.20 12.36
CA LEU A 295 -38.52 6.51 13.40
C LEU A 295 -39.91 7.15 13.60
N ARG A 296 -39.98 8.49 13.62
CA ARG A 296 -41.25 9.22 13.66
C ARG A 296 -42.11 8.96 12.42
N GLN A 297 -41.53 8.93 11.22
CA GLN A 297 -42.27 8.59 10.00
C GLN A 297 -42.90 7.19 10.12
N ARG A 298 -42.16 6.20 10.64
CA ARG A 298 -42.72 4.85 10.87
C ARG A 298 -43.84 4.83 11.90
N LEU A 299 -43.70 5.59 13.00
CA LEU A 299 -44.76 5.72 14.01
C LEU A 299 -46.08 6.23 13.39
N ASN A 300 -45.99 7.22 12.51
CA ASN A 300 -47.16 7.78 11.81
C ASN A 300 -47.70 6.85 10.71
N GLU A 301 -46.83 6.13 9.99
CA GLU A 301 -47.24 5.13 8.99
C GLU A 301 -47.94 3.91 9.62
N THR A 302 -47.66 3.59 10.89
CA THR A 302 -48.26 2.46 11.63
C THR A 302 -49.72 2.68 12.07
N HIS A 303 -50.59 3.14 11.18
CA HIS A 303 -52.01 3.41 11.49
C HIS A 303 -52.89 2.17 11.80
N ARG A 304 -52.37 0.92 11.82
CA ARG A 304 -53.01 -0.30 12.41
C ARG A 304 -52.14 -1.59 12.43
N PRO A 305 -51.12 -1.73 13.30
CA PRO A 305 -50.46 -3.01 13.61
C PRO A 305 -50.76 -3.50 15.04
N SER A 306 -50.04 -4.53 15.50
CA SER A 306 -50.07 -5.02 16.88
C SER A 306 -49.49 -4.02 17.89
N SER A 307 -49.92 -4.14 19.15
CA SER A 307 -49.36 -3.42 20.32
C SER A 307 -47.85 -3.57 20.42
N GLU A 308 -47.34 -4.79 20.21
CA GLU A 308 -45.93 -5.15 20.20
C GLU A 308 -45.09 -4.27 19.25
N LEU A 309 -45.55 -4.04 18.03
CA LEU A 309 -44.78 -3.27 17.04
C LEU A 309 -44.68 -1.78 17.42
N MET A 310 -45.79 -1.20 17.90
CA MET A 310 -45.80 0.18 18.41
C MET A 310 -44.89 0.33 19.63
N TYR A 311 -44.87 -0.67 20.53
CA TYR A 311 -43.99 -0.70 21.69
C TYR A 311 -42.50 -0.73 21.29
N GLN A 312 -42.11 -1.52 20.29
CA GLN A 312 -40.73 -1.55 19.78
C GLN A 312 -40.31 -0.21 19.14
N ILE A 313 -41.18 0.45 18.36
CA ILE A 313 -40.89 1.78 17.80
C ILE A 313 -40.77 2.82 18.91
N LEU A 314 -41.68 2.82 19.89
CA LEU A 314 -41.64 3.75 21.03
C LEU A 314 -40.38 3.56 21.88
N ILE A 315 -39.95 2.33 22.17
CA ILE A 315 -38.67 2.07 22.85
C ILE A 315 -37.50 2.63 22.03
N ALA A 316 -37.46 2.39 20.71
CA ALA A 316 -36.38 2.91 19.87
C ALA A 316 -36.31 4.44 19.88
N ILE A 317 -37.47 5.12 19.88
CA ILE A 317 -37.56 6.57 20.06
C ILE A 317 -37.06 6.98 21.45
N CYS A 318 -37.50 6.32 22.54
CA CYS A 318 -37.02 6.60 23.89
C CYS A 318 -35.49 6.49 24.00
N ARG A 319 -34.87 5.43 23.45
CA ARG A 319 -33.41 5.25 23.49
C ARG A 319 -32.66 6.29 22.67
N LEU A 320 -33.20 6.67 21.50
CA LEU A 320 -32.60 7.71 20.69
C LEU A 320 -32.66 9.07 21.39
N LEU A 321 -33.80 9.42 22.01
CA LEU A 321 -33.96 10.64 22.79
C LEU A 321 -33.03 10.65 24.01
N ASP A 322 -32.88 9.52 24.72
CA ASP A 322 -31.91 9.36 25.82
C ASP A 322 -30.46 9.64 25.36
N VAL A 323 -30.08 9.21 24.15
CA VAL A 323 -28.75 9.50 23.59
C VAL A 323 -28.62 10.98 23.17
N MET A 324 -29.66 11.57 22.57
CA MET A 324 -29.68 13.00 22.20
C MET A 324 -29.55 13.92 23.42
N VAL A 325 -30.23 13.61 24.53
CA VAL A 325 -30.10 14.32 25.81
C VAL A 325 -28.69 14.15 26.40
N ASN A 326 -28.11 12.94 26.34
CA ASN A 326 -26.75 12.67 26.84
C ASN A 326 -25.60 13.23 25.97
N SER A 327 -25.91 13.78 24.79
CA SER A 327 -24.91 14.33 23.85
C SER A 327 -25.10 15.83 23.55
N SER A 328 -26.06 16.50 24.19
CA SER A 328 -26.29 17.95 24.09
C SER A 328 -26.50 18.45 22.64
N VAL A 329 -27.22 17.64 21.83
CA VAL A 329 -27.53 17.83 20.40
C VAL A 329 -28.18 19.19 20.11
N LYS A 330 -27.83 19.81 18.99
CA LYS A 330 -28.35 21.11 18.54
C LYS A 330 -29.01 21.02 17.17
N GLY A 331 -29.92 21.95 16.89
CA GLY A 331 -30.53 22.09 15.56
C GLY A 331 -31.69 21.16 15.25
N VAL A 332 -32.35 20.56 16.25
CA VAL A 332 -33.61 19.83 16.04
C VAL A 332 -34.69 20.82 15.60
N SER A 333 -35.03 20.85 14.31
CA SER A 333 -36.01 21.83 13.84
C SER A 333 -37.38 21.58 14.44
N ARG A 334 -38.01 22.62 15.00
CA ARG A 334 -39.30 22.53 15.65
C ARG A 334 -40.40 22.15 14.70
N LEU A 335 -40.50 22.88 13.58
CA LEU A 335 -41.51 22.65 12.55
C LEU A 335 -41.22 21.36 11.77
N GLY A 336 -39.93 21.02 11.56
CA GLY A 336 -39.53 19.84 10.80
C GLY A 336 -39.59 18.52 11.57
N GLN A 337 -39.26 18.52 12.87
CA GLN A 337 -39.02 17.31 13.67
C GLN A 337 -39.76 17.31 15.01
N HIS A 338 -39.51 18.29 15.89
CA HIS A 338 -39.95 18.26 17.29
C HIS A 338 -41.47 18.30 17.45
N GLN A 339 -42.13 19.31 16.87
CA GLN A 339 -43.58 19.49 17.04
C GLN A 339 -44.39 18.30 16.46
N PRO A 340 -44.13 17.78 15.25
CA PRO A 340 -44.90 16.63 14.74
C PRO A 340 -44.60 15.31 15.47
N LEU A 341 -43.46 15.19 16.17
CA LEU A 341 -43.21 14.05 17.07
C LEU A 341 -44.04 14.17 18.35
N VAL A 342 -44.07 15.36 18.96
CA VAL A 342 -44.88 15.64 20.15
C VAL A 342 -46.38 15.47 19.84
N GLU A 343 -46.85 15.92 18.68
CA GLU A 343 -48.23 15.76 18.22
C GLU A 343 -48.60 14.26 18.11
N ALA A 344 -47.80 13.46 17.39
CA ALA A 344 -48.01 12.01 17.27
C ALA A 344 -47.97 11.27 18.62
N LEU A 345 -47.07 11.66 19.52
CA LEU A 345 -47.03 11.11 20.89
C LEU A 345 -48.25 11.53 21.72
N THR A 346 -48.80 12.75 21.53
CA THR A 346 -50.03 13.15 22.23
C THR A 346 -51.28 12.43 21.74
N GLU A 347 -51.38 12.07 20.46
CA GLU A 347 -52.48 11.22 19.96
C GLU A 347 -52.48 9.82 20.59
N LEU A 348 -51.30 9.27 20.90
CA LEU A 348 -51.14 7.98 21.57
C LEU A 348 -51.37 8.01 23.09
N LYS A 349 -51.59 9.19 23.68
CA LYS A 349 -51.67 9.38 25.15
C LYS A 349 -52.97 8.87 25.78
N ASP A 350 -54.04 8.81 25.00
CA ASP A 350 -55.35 8.30 25.44
C ASP A 350 -55.48 6.77 25.29
N THR A 351 -54.34 6.06 25.21
CA THR A 351 -54.30 4.59 25.28
C THR A 351 -54.66 4.08 26.68
N ASP A 352 -55.50 3.02 26.71
CA ASP A 352 -55.85 2.27 27.93
C ASP A 352 -54.69 1.39 28.45
N ASP A 353 -53.73 1.06 27.58
CA ASP A 353 -52.62 0.18 27.94
C ASP A 353 -51.65 0.86 28.92
N PRO A 354 -51.33 0.23 30.07
CA PRO A 354 -50.58 0.87 31.14
C PRO A 354 -49.08 1.04 30.86
N ILE A 355 -48.55 0.42 29.79
CA ILE A 355 -47.13 0.26 29.47
C ILE A 355 -46.77 1.03 28.19
N LEU A 356 -47.59 0.95 27.13
CA LEU A 356 -47.49 1.85 25.98
C LEU A 356 -47.61 3.31 26.43
N ARG A 357 -48.58 3.61 27.29
CA ARG A 357 -48.76 4.94 27.89
C ARG A 357 -47.53 5.39 28.70
N PHE A 358 -46.83 4.47 29.37
CA PHE A 358 -45.58 4.78 30.06
C PHE A 358 -44.46 5.15 29.07
N GLN A 359 -44.29 4.43 27.96
CA GLN A 359 -43.31 4.81 26.92
C GLN A 359 -43.64 6.15 26.27
N VAL A 360 -44.94 6.44 26.04
CA VAL A 360 -45.40 7.75 25.54
C VAL A 360 -45.09 8.87 26.53
N ASP A 361 -45.42 8.71 27.81
CA ASP A 361 -45.08 9.70 28.85
C ASP A 361 -43.55 9.83 29.04
N TYR A 362 -42.77 8.77 28.84
CA TYR A 362 -41.30 8.79 28.86
C TYR A 362 -40.72 9.62 27.72
N ALA A 363 -41.13 9.34 26.47
CA ALA A 363 -40.70 10.09 25.29
C ALA A 363 -41.11 11.58 25.38
N LEU A 364 -42.34 11.86 25.84
CA LEU A 364 -42.82 13.23 26.07
C LEU A 364 -42.03 13.98 27.16
N GLN A 365 -41.48 13.29 28.17
CA GLN A 365 -40.53 13.92 29.11
C GLN A 365 -39.17 14.16 28.44
N ALA A 366 -38.59 13.16 27.76
CA ALA A 366 -37.29 13.30 27.10
C ALA A 366 -37.25 14.47 26.09
N CYS A 367 -38.32 14.66 25.31
CA CYS A 367 -38.45 15.78 24.37
C CYS A 367 -38.43 17.18 25.03
N GLN A 368 -38.61 17.31 26.35
CA GLN A 368 -38.52 18.59 27.07
C GLN A 368 -37.07 18.98 27.42
N TYR A 369 -36.13 18.04 27.33
CA TYR A 369 -34.70 18.24 27.62
C TYR A 369 -33.83 18.42 26.36
N ILE A 370 -34.44 18.33 25.17
CA ILE A 370 -33.76 18.55 23.87
C ILE A 370 -34.15 19.94 23.35
N PRO A 371 -33.18 20.84 23.09
CA PRO A 371 -33.47 22.17 22.55
C PRO A 371 -33.90 22.10 21.07
N ASP A 372 -34.94 22.86 20.71
CA ASP A 372 -35.37 23.07 19.33
C ASP A 372 -34.68 24.31 18.69
N ASP A 373 -35.06 24.64 17.45
CA ASP A 373 -34.56 25.83 16.74
C ASP A 373 -35.26 27.14 17.15
N GLU A 374 -36.10 27.13 18.20
CA GLU A 374 -36.83 28.31 18.67
C GLU A 374 -36.07 29.06 19.79
N SER A 375 -35.97 30.39 19.68
CA SER A 375 -35.42 31.18 20.78
C SER A 375 -36.40 31.28 21.96
N ILE A 376 -35.86 31.38 23.18
CA ILE A 376 -36.65 31.52 24.43
C ILE A 376 -37.70 32.65 24.33
N LEU A 377 -37.39 33.73 23.59
CA LEU A 377 -38.33 34.83 23.32
C LEU A 377 -39.51 34.42 22.44
N GLN A 378 -39.29 33.64 21.39
CA GLN A 378 -40.36 33.13 20.52
C GLN A 378 -41.25 32.13 21.26
N ALA A 379 -40.68 31.26 22.11
CA ALA A 379 -41.44 30.35 22.96
C ALA A 379 -42.37 31.09 23.93
N VAL A 380 -41.86 32.12 24.61
CA VAL A 380 -42.66 32.97 25.51
C VAL A 380 -43.73 33.74 24.73
N LEU A 381 -43.43 34.26 23.54
CA LEU A 381 -44.41 34.93 22.68
C LEU A 381 -45.54 33.97 22.25
N ARG A 382 -45.24 32.72 21.91
CA ARG A 382 -46.26 31.71 21.59
C ARG A 382 -47.14 31.36 22.79
N PHE A 383 -46.55 31.13 23.97
CA PHE A 383 -47.32 30.78 25.18
C PHE A 383 -48.12 31.95 25.80
N SER A 384 -47.77 33.20 25.49
CA SER A 384 -48.55 34.38 25.93
C SER A 384 -49.79 34.68 25.08
N GLY A 385 -49.97 34.00 23.95
CA GLY A 385 -51.11 34.14 23.03
C GLY A 385 -52.43 33.54 23.54
N GLY A 386 -52.93 33.97 24.71
CA GLY A 386 -54.15 33.41 25.31
C GLY A 386 -54.93 34.27 26.30
N LEU A 387 -54.49 35.51 26.61
CA LEU A 387 -55.16 36.39 27.58
C LEU A 387 -55.56 37.74 26.97
N THR A 388 -56.67 38.30 27.47
CA THR A 388 -57.46 39.34 26.80
C THR A 388 -56.87 40.75 26.90
N MET A 389 -57.17 41.57 25.89
CA MET A 389 -56.85 43.00 25.78
C MET A 389 -57.47 43.83 26.93
N ALA A 390 -56.81 43.89 28.08
CA ALA A 390 -57.25 44.68 29.24
C ALA A 390 -56.13 45.45 29.99
N ALA A 391 -54.85 45.12 29.76
CA ALA A 391 -53.73 45.58 30.59
C ALA A 391 -52.87 46.72 30.00
N LEU A 392 -53.31 47.37 28.91
CA LEU A 392 -52.57 48.47 28.24
C LEU A 392 -53.16 49.88 28.48
N GLY A 393 -54.02 50.03 29.49
CA GLY A 393 -54.68 51.31 29.83
C GLY A 393 -53.83 52.31 30.63
N ALA A 394 -52.58 51.99 30.97
CA ALA A 394 -51.71 52.80 31.85
C ALA A 394 -50.41 53.30 31.18
N ALA A 395 -50.32 53.22 29.84
CA ALA A 395 -49.18 53.71 29.08
C ALA A 395 -49.27 55.23 28.80
N SER A 396 -49.18 56.05 29.85
CA SER A 396 -49.05 57.51 29.72
C SER A 396 -48.10 58.07 30.76
N VAL A 397 -47.21 58.98 30.33
CA VAL A 397 -46.08 59.58 31.08
C VAL A 397 -44.83 58.70 31.12
N CYS A 398 -43.67 59.36 30.97
CA CYS A 398 -42.29 58.86 30.91
C CYS A 398 -41.89 58.06 29.65
N ASN A 399 -40.97 58.66 28.89
CA ASN A 399 -40.18 57.99 27.85
C ASN A 399 -39.42 56.82 28.48
N LEU A 400 -39.58 55.60 27.95
CA LEU A 400 -38.83 54.43 28.41
C LEU A 400 -37.55 54.25 27.59
N ASP A 401 -36.43 54.37 28.30
CA ASP A 401 -35.09 54.07 27.82
C ASP A 401 -34.97 52.59 27.39
N PRO A 402 -34.48 52.27 26.18
CA PRO A 402 -34.29 50.89 25.72
C PRO A 402 -33.52 50.01 26.69
N ALA A 403 -32.58 50.57 27.48
CA ALA A 403 -31.82 49.82 28.48
C ALA A 403 -32.71 49.22 29.58
N ASN A 404 -33.83 49.88 29.94
CA ASN A 404 -34.72 49.38 31.00
C ASN A 404 -35.74 48.35 30.52
N LEU A 405 -35.98 48.23 29.21
CA LEU A 405 -36.84 47.15 28.66
C LEU A 405 -36.22 45.76 28.89
N PHE A 406 -34.88 45.69 28.96
CA PHE A 406 -34.16 44.46 29.29
C PHE A 406 -34.23 44.09 30.79
N ASN A 407 -34.33 45.06 31.69
CA ASN A 407 -34.47 44.80 33.13
C ASN A 407 -35.84 44.16 33.48
N SER A 408 -36.90 44.49 32.73
CA SER A 408 -38.18 43.77 32.78
C SER A 408 -38.12 42.36 32.17
N LEU A 409 -37.23 42.14 31.20
CA LEU A 409 -36.96 40.79 30.67
C LEU A 409 -36.19 39.93 31.67
N ASP A 410 -35.23 40.47 32.44
CA ASP A 410 -34.52 39.71 33.47
C ASP A 410 -35.41 39.34 34.68
N THR A 411 -36.46 40.11 34.98
CA THR A 411 -37.48 39.69 35.96
C THR A 411 -38.42 38.62 35.39
N LEU A 412 -38.78 38.68 34.10
CA LEU A 412 -39.42 37.55 33.41
C LEU A 412 -38.51 36.31 33.32
N ARG A 413 -37.19 36.49 33.22
CA ARG A 413 -36.17 35.42 33.21
C ARG A 413 -36.01 34.79 34.59
N GLN A 414 -36.14 35.55 35.68
CA GLN A 414 -36.21 35.00 37.03
C GLN A 414 -37.54 34.26 37.29
N ALA A 415 -38.66 34.76 36.77
CA ALA A 415 -39.96 34.05 36.85
C ALA A 415 -39.97 32.75 36.02
N ALA A 416 -39.52 32.81 34.77
CA ALA A 416 -39.35 31.64 33.91
C ALA A 416 -38.27 30.68 34.44
N GLY A 417 -37.25 31.20 35.13
CA GLY A 417 -36.25 30.42 35.86
C GLY A 417 -36.82 29.59 37.03
N GLN A 418 -38.05 29.85 37.48
CA GLN A 418 -38.78 28.97 38.39
C GLN A 418 -39.69 27.94 37.68
N ALA A 419 -39.85 28.04 36.35
CA ALA A 419 -40.64 27.15 35.52
C ALA A 419 -39.79 26.16 34.69
N PHE A 420 -38.62 26.61 34.21
CA PHE A 420 -37.64 25.84 33.42
C PHE A 420 -36.27 25.71 34.12
N GLY A 421 -36.23 25.92 35.44
CA GLY A 421 -35.00 25.92 36.27
C GLY A 421 -34.36 24.56 36.52
N VAL A 422 -34.17 23.73 35.49
CA VAL A 422 -33.30 22.54 35.57
C VAL A 422 -31.87 23.04 35.77
N THR A 423 -31.26 22.74 36.91
CA THR A 423 -29.90 23.21 37.19
C THR A 423 -28.88 22.52 36.29
N ASN A 424 -28.12 23.28 35.50
CA ASN A 424 -27.08 22.76 34.60
C ASN A 424 -26.16 21.72 35.24
N SER A 425 -25.88 21.84 36.55
CA SER A 425 -25.07 20.90 37.34
C SER A 425 -25.49 19.43 37.26
N VAL A 426 -26.71 19.10 36.85
CA VAL A 426 -27.13 17.70 36.60
C VAL A 426 -26.65 17.22 35.22
N LEU A 427 -26.82 18.02 34.16
CA LEU A 427 -26.31 17.74 32.82
C LEU A 427 -24.77 17.79 32.76
N GLU A 428 -24.16 18.81 33.36
CA GLU A 428 -22.71 18.92 33.56
C GLU A 428 -22.16 17.72 34.36
N GLY A 429 -22.96 17.19 35.30
CA GLY A 429 -22.65 15.97 36.05
C GLY A 429 -22.65 14.71 35.18
N LEU A 430 -23.62 14.56 34.26
CA LEU A 430 -23.66 13.46 33.28
C LEU A 430 -22.49 13.54 32.30
N GLU A 431 -22.26 14.72 31.69
CA GLU A 431 -21.14 14.95 30.76
C GLU A 431 -19.76 14.72 31.40
N ALA A 432 -19.63 14.95 32.71
CA ALA A 432 -18.39 14.72 33.44
C ALA A 432 -18.28 13.29 34.03
N SER A 433 -19.37 12.54 34.18
CA SER A 433 -19.33 11.08 34.43
C SER A 433 -18.69 10.35 33.25
N GLN A 434 -19.13 10.67 32.02
CA GLN A 434 -18.54 10.13 30.78
C GLN A 434 -17.02 10.41 30.65
N LYS A 435 -16.49 11.39 31.41
CA LYS A 435 -15.07 11.78 31.46
C LYS A 435 -14.35 11.24 32.71
N GLY A 436 -14.93 10.25 33.41
CA GLY A 436 -14.28 9.47 34.47
C GLY A 436 -13.96 10.22 35.77
N ARG A 437 -14.50 11.41 36.00
CA ARG A 437 -14.14 12.25 37.16
C ARG A 437 -15.05 11.98 38.36
N PHE A 438 -14.54 11.21 39.32
CA PHE A 438 -15.21 10.79 40.56
C PHE A 438 -15.98 11.92 41.29
N GLY A 439 -15.43 13.14 41.33
CA GLY A 439 -16.08 14.30 41.98
C GLY A 439 -17.35 14.83 41.27
N ALA A 440 -17.51 14.61 39.97
CA ALA A 440 -18.70 15.05 39.24
C ALA A 440 -19.96 14.27 39.66
N MET A 441 -19.81 12.98 39.98
CA MET A 441 -20.94 12.14 40.35
C MET A 441 -21.57 12.54 41.69
N GLN A 442 -20.75 12.98 42.66
CA GLN A 442 -21.28 13.55 43.90
C GLN A 442 -22.05 14.86 43.67
N SER A 443 -21.64 15.68 42.69
CA SER A 443 -22.38 16.89 42.30
C SER A 443 -23.74 16.55 41.66
N LEU A 444 -23.82 15.50 40.83
CA LEU A 444 -25.07 15.01 40.24
C LEU A 444 -26.04 14.53 41.33
N LEU A 445 -25.59 13.67 42.25
CA LEU A 445 -26.39 13.20 43.38
C LEU A 445 -26.84 14.35 44.28
N HIS A 446 -25.99 15.36 44.51
CA HIS A 446 -26.34 16.55 45.29
C HIS A 446 -27.35 17.47 44.58
N GLY A 447 -27.32 17.51 43.24
CA GLY A 447 -28.31 18.20 42.40
C GLY A 447 -29.70 17.57 42.52
N LEU A 448 -29.81 16.26 42.26
CA LEU A 448 -31.06 15.50 42.38
C LEU A 448 -31.66 15.58 43.81
N ARG A 449 -30.78 15.55 44.84
CA ARG A 449 -31.20 15.76 46.25
C ARG A 449 -31.76 17.17 46.52
N ARG A 450 -31.51 18.19 45.69
CA ARG A 450 -31.99 19.58 45.89
C ARG A 450 -33.25 19.99 45.10
N GLY A 451 -33.62 19.28 44.03
CA GLY A 451 -34.80 19.61 43.20
C GLY A 451 -36.13 19.69 43.98
N THR A 452 -37.04 20.57 43.55
CA THR A 452 -38.33 20.90 44.23
C THR A 452 -39.58 20.39 43.50
N LYS A 453 -39.43 19.74 42.34
CA LYS A 453 -40.46 18.93 41.66
C LYS A 453 -39.92 17.54 41.34
N TYR A 454 -40.81 16.63 40.98
CA TYR A 454 -40.51 15.21 40.78
C TYR A 454 -39.91 14.94 39.39
N GLU A 455 -38.58 14.95 39.28
CA GLU A 455 -37.84 14.74 38.03
C GLU A 455 -37.51 13.24 37.81
N TRP A 456 -38.56 12.41 37.67
CA TRP A 456 -38.42 10.96 37.53
C TRP A 456 -37.68 10.55 36.26
N TYR A 457 -37.85 11.27 35.13
CA TYR A 457 -37.14 10.98 33.88
C TYR A 457 -35.62 11.06 34.04
N LEU A 458 -35.08 12.18 34.55
CA LEU A 458 -33.63 12.35 34.77
C LEU A 458 -33.08 11.30 35.75
N THR A 459 -33.87 10.90 36.75
CA THR A 459 -33.49 9.84 37.70
C THR A 459 -33.38 8.47 37.01
N LEU A 460 -34.29 8.15 36.08
CA LEU A 460 -34.21 6.93 35.24
C LEU A 460 -33.05 7.00 34.22
N LEU A 461 -32.77 8.17 33.65
CA LEU A 461 -31.67 8.38 32.72
C LEU A 461 -30.30 8.16 33.39
N ALA A 462 -30.13 8.68 34.61
CA ALA A 462 -28.97 8.41 35.45
C ALA A 462 -28.88 6.91 35.80
N ALA A 463 -29.99 6.27 36.20
CA ALA A 463 -30.07 4.84 36.50
C ALA A 463 -29.61 3.97 35.30
N ARG A 464 -30.10 4.24 34.08
CA ARG A 464 -29.63 3.57 32.85
C ARG A 464 -28.14 3.80 32.58
N THR A 465 -27.65 5.01 32.84
CA THR A 465 -26.23 5.37 32.64
C THR A 465 -25.32 4.56 33.57
N PHE A 466 -25.67 4.42 34.85
CA PHE A 466 -24.93 3.56 35.80
C PHE A 466 -24.89 2.10 35.35
N VAL A 467 -26.02 1.53 34.94
CA VAL A 467 -26.09 0.15 34.43
C VAL A 467 -25.19 -0.04 33.19
N ARG A 468 -25.20 0.93 32.24
CA ARG A 468 -24.31 0.93 31.07
C ARG A 468 -22.81 1.08 31.42
N GLU A 469 -22.49 1.66 32.56
CA GLU A 469 -21.12 1.77 33.09
C GLU A 469 -20.66 0.54 33.89
N GLY A 470 -21.57 -0.36 34.31
CA GLY A 470 -21.26 -1.49 35.22
C GLY A 470 -21.49 -1.18 36.71
N ARG A 471 -22.12 -0.05 37.02
CA ARG A 471 -22.14 0.59 38.35
C ARG A 471 -23.44 0.29 39.10
N LEU A 472 -23.68 -1.00 39.36
CA LEU A 472 -24.95 -1.47 39.94
C LEU A 472 -25.16 -1.04 41.41
N ALA A 473 -24.11 -0.78 42.17
CA ALA A 473 -24.20 -0.22 43.52
C ALA A 473 -24.70 1.24 43.50
N GLU A 474 -24.15 2.10 42.63
CA GLU A 474 -24.66 3.47 42.49
C GLU A 474 -26.06 3.54 41.85
N PHE A 475 -26.40 2.60 40.95
CA PHE A 475 -27.78 2.39 40.49
C PHE A 475 -28.70 2.11 41.68
N ASN A 476 -28.37 1.12 42.51
CA ASN A 476 -29.19 0.70 43.65
C ASN A 476 -29.37 1.84 44.68
N GLN A 477 -28.29 2.54 45.03
CA GLN A 477 -28.35 3.71 45.90
C GLN A 477 -29.25 4.82 45.31
N THR A 478 -29.10 5.13 44.02
CA THR A 478 -29.89 6.16 43.34
C THR A 478 -31.39 5.82 43.34
N VAL A 479 -31.75 4.55 43.16
CA VAL A 479 -33.14 4.07 43.19
C VAL A 479 -33.73 4.15 44.59
N TYR A 480 -32.97 3.80 45.64
CA TYR A 480 -33.44 3.84 47.02
C TYR A 480 -33.61 5.28 47.56
N GLU A 481 -32.69 6.19 47.22
CA GLU A 481 -32.73 7.58 47.65
C GLU A 481 -33.71 8.48 46.86
N ALA A 482 -34.24 8.00 45.74
CA ALA A 482 -35.06 8.79 44.82
C ALA A 482 -36.32 9.41 45.48
N LYS A 483 -36.48 10.74 45.37
CA LYS A 483 -37.69 11.46 45.82
C LYS A 483 -38.96 11.03 45.08
N CYS A 484 -38.82 10.50 43.87
CA CYS A 484 -39.89 10.04 42.98
C CYS A 484 -40.22 8.55 43.11
N ARG A 485 -39.66 7.84 44.11
CA ARG A 485 -39.90 6.40 44.32
C ARG A 485 -41.37 5.97 44.44
N ASP A 486 -42.26 6.87 44.87
CA ASP A 486 -43.70 6.64 44.98
C ASP A 486 -44.47 6.85 43.66
N GLU A 487 -43.81 7.33 42.61
CA GLU A 487 -44.42 7.61 41.31
C GLU A 487 -44.47 6.36 40.43
N ARG A 488 -45.66 6.08 39.86
CA ARG A 488 -45.90 4.91 39.00
C ARG A 488 -44.93 4.84 37.81
N ALA A 489 -44.63 5.97 37.17
CA ALA A 489 -43.73 6.02 36.02
C ALA A 489 -42.28 5.65 36.40
N PHE A 490 -41.80 6.12 37.55
CA PHE A 490 -40.48 5.73 38.07
C PHE A 490 -40.41 4.23 38.34
N GLN A 491 -41.39 3.67 39.07
CA GLN A 491 -41.43 2.24 39.39
C GLN A 491 -41.52 1.33 38.14
N LEU A 492 -42.29 1.72 37.12
CA LEU A 492 -42.35 1.00 35.84
C LEU A 492 -41.01 1.05 35.09
N GLY A 493 -40.33 2.20 35.11
CA GLY A 493 -39.00 2.35 34.51
C GLY A 493 -37.92 1.51 35.18
N ILE A 494 -37.92 1.43 36.51
CA ILE A 494 -36.99 0.55 37.25
C ILE A 494 -37.29 -0.93 36.97
N CYS A 495 -38.56 -1.33 36.94
CA CYS A 495 -38.95 -2.70 36.56
C CYS A 495 -38.47 -3.06 35.13
N GLN A 496 -38.58 -2.15 34.17
CA GLN A 496 -38.01 -2.34 32.84
C GLN A 496 -36.48 -2.53 32.89
N ILE A 497 -35.74 -1.67 33.60
CA ILE A 497 -34.27 -1.77 33.68
C ILE A 497 -33.82 -3.10 34.31
N LEU A 498 -34.49 -3.56 35.36
CA LEU A 498 -34.18 -4.84 36.02
C LEU A 498 -34.47 -6.05 35.12
N GLY A 499 -35.60 -6.03 34.40
CA GLY A 499 -35.91 -7.04 33.40
C GLY A 499 -34.88 -7.08 32.26
N GLU A 500 -34.42 -5.91 31.80
CA GLU A 500 -33.36 -5.80 30.79
C GLU A 500 -32.01 -6.34 31.29
N ILE A 501 -31.67 -6.17 32.57
CA ILE A 501 -30.47 -6.78 33.18
C ILE A 501 -30.61 -8.32 33.24
N ALA A 502 -31.72 -8.84 33.76
CA ALA A 502 -31.94 -10.27 33.91
C ALA A 502 -31.93 -11.02 32.55
N MET A 503 -32.35 -10.35 31.47
CA MET A 503 -32.37 -10.87 30.10
C MET A 503 -31.02 -10.82 29.36
N ASP A 504 -30.10 -9.90 29.69
CA ASP A 504 -28.81 -9.76 28.97
C ASP A 504 -27.77 -10.77 29.49
N ALA A 505 -27.56 -11.86 28.73
CA ALA A 505 -26.62 -12.94 29.02
C ALA A 505 -25.12 -12.53 28.97
N LEU A 506 -24.79 -11.26 28.73
CA LEU A 506 -23.43 -10.73 28.94
C LEU A 506 -23.13 -10.37 30.40
N TRP A 507 -24.16 -10.29 31.27
CA TRP A 507 -23.97 -10.23 32.72
C TRP A 507 -23.77 -11.64 33.29
N ASP A 508 -23.04 -11.73 34.40
CA ASP A 508 -22.88 -12.98 35.13
C ASP A 508 -24.21 -13.47 35.76
N PRO A 509 -24.36 -14.78 36.03
CA PRO A 509 -25.61 -15.34 36.57
C PRO A 509 -26.03 -14.74 37.92
N LEU A 510 -25.08 -14.36 38.79
CA LEU A 510 -25.38 -13.82 40.12
C LEU A 510 -25.98 -12.41 40.01
N THR A 511 -25.39 -11.54 39.18
CA THR A 511 -25.95 -10.23 38.84
C THR A 511 -27.37 -10.33 38.28
N ARG A 512 -27.63 -11.34 37.44
CA ARG A 512 -28.95 -11.60 36.84
C ARG A 512 -29.95 -12.15 37.87
N GLN A 513 -29.53 -13.02 38.80
CA GLN A 513 -30.34 -13.45 39.94
C GLN A 513 -30.69 -12.28 40.88
N HIS A 514 -29.72 -11.42 41.21
CA HIS A 514 -29.97 -10.20 42.01
C HIS A 514 -30.96 -9.22 41.34
N ALA A 515 -31.02 -9.16 40.00
CA ALA A 515 -32.07 -8.40 39.32
C ALA A 515 -33.47 -9.01 39.50
N VAL A 516 -33.58 -10.34 39.64
CA VAL A 516 -34.83 -11.04 40.00
C VAL A 516 -35.20 -10.82 41.47
N ASP A 517 -34.24 -10.89 42.41
CA ASP A 517 -34.44 -10.54 43.83
C ASP A 517 -35.03 -9.12 43.97
N PHE A 518 -34.56 -8.17 43.17
CA PHE A 518 -35.05 -6.79 43.16
C PHE A 518 -36.49 -6.70 42.61
N LEU A 519 -36.81 -7.46 41.56
CA LEU A 519 -38.18 -7.55 41.03
C LEU A 519 -39.15 -8.13 42.08
N GLU A 520 -38.75 -9.14 42.85
CA GLU A 520 -39.53 -9.65 43.99
C GLU A 520 -39.77 -8.56 45.05
N ALA A 521 -38.72 -7.82 45.42
CA ALA A 521 -38.81 -6.74 46.39
C ALA A 521 -39.76 -5.60 45.93
N LEU A 522 -39.80 -5.29 44.63
CA LEU A 522 -40.78 -4.38 44.05
C LEU A 522 -42.20 -4.95 44.08
N TYR A 523 -42.39 -6.25 43.81
CA TYR A 523 -43.69 -6.90 43.86
C TYR A 523 -44.27 -6.97 45.28
N THR A 524 -43.47 -7.38 46.27
CA THR A 524 -43.85 -7.41 47.69
C THR A 524 -44.12 -6.03 48.26
N THR A 525 -43.54 -4.99 47.64
CA THR A 525 -43.63 -3.55 47.97
C THR A 525 -42.75 -3.16 49.16
N PRO A 526 -41.65 -2.40 48.95
CA PRO A 526 -40.71 -2.07 50.02
C PRO A 526 -41.33 -1.19 51.11
N PRO A 527 -40.87 -1.29 52.37
CA PRO A 527 -41.37 -0.47 53.47
C PRO A 527 -41.16 1.02 53.18
N GLY A 528 -42.26 1.78 53.12
CA GLY A 528 -42.25 3.21 52.82
C GLY A 528 -42.37 3.58 51.32
N TRP A 529 -42.72 2.62 50.45
CA TRP A 529 -43.04 2.87 49.03
C TRP A 529 -44.55 2.71 48.76
N LYS A 530 -45.10 3.54 47.88
CA LYS A 530 -46.50 3.45 47.43
C LYS A 530 -46.70 2.32 46.43
N GLN A 531 -47.67 1.45 46.71
CA GLN A 531 -48.06 0.32 45.86
C GLN A 531 -48.94 0.75 44.67
N HIS A 532 -48.68 0.20 43.47
CA HIS A 532 -49.48 0.41 42.26
C HIS A 532 -49.75 -0.92 41.54
N THR A 533 -51.00 -1.23 41.19
CA THR A 533 -51.40 -2.51 40.57
C THR A 533 -50.67 -2.77 39.24
N ALA A 534 -50.53 -1.74 38.40
CA ALA A 534 -49.84 -1.84 37.11
C ALA A 534 -48.36 -2.24 37.24
N VAL A 535 -47.69 -1.86 38.34
CA VAL A 535 -46.29 -2.24 38.59
C VAL A 535 -46.21 -3.73 38.94
N LYS A 536 -47.11 -4.22 39.80
CA LYS A 536 -47.19 -5.67 40.10
C LYS A 536 -47.49 -6.52 38.86
N GLN A 537 -48.41 -6.06 38.01
CA GLN A 537 -48.75 -6.72 36.75
C GLN A 537 -47.56 -6.72 35.78
N TRP A 538 -46.79 -5.63 35.70
CA TRP A 538 -45.60 -5.57 34.85
C TRP A 538 -44.47 -6.46 35.38
N VAL A 539 -44.17 -6.43 36.68
CA VAL A 539 -43.21 -7.36 37.31
C VAL A 539 -43.58 -8.81 37.04
N HIS A 540 -44.86 -9.19 37.20
CA HIS A 540 -45.32 -10.54 36.91
C HIS A 540 -45.08 -10.94 35.44
N ALA A 541 -45.29 -10.03 34.49
CA ALA A 541 -45.00 -10.30 33.08
C ALA A 541 -43.51 -10.44 32.79
N VAL A 542 -42.65 -9.64 33.44
CA VAL A 542 -41.17 -9.78 33.37
C VAL A 542 -40.74 -11.16 33.86
N LEU A 543 -41.22 -11.59 35.04
CA LEU A 543 -40.91 -12.90 35.61
C LEU A 543 -41.41 -14.05 34.72
N VAL A 544 -42.56 -13.91 34.06
CA VAL A 544 -43.06 -14.90 33.10
C VAL A 544 -42.19 -14.96 31.83
N GLN A 545 -41.75 -13.83 31.28
CA GLN A 545 -40.82 -13.81 30.13
C GLN A 545 -39.46 -14.45 30.47
N LEU A 546 -38.97 -14.28 31.71
CA LEU A 546 -37.72 -14.92 32.17
C LEU A 546 -37.83 -16.46 32.21
N LEU A 547 -39.02 -17.03 32.44
CA LEU A 547 -39.24 -18.47 32.34
C LEU A 547 -39.16 -19.01 30.90
N GLU A 548 -39.30 -18.17 29.88
CA GLU A 548 -39.18 -18.59 28.46
C GLU A 548 -37.71 -18.68 27.99
N LEU A 549 -36.75 -18.23 28.81
CA LEU A 549 -35.33 -18.35 28.50
C LEU A 549 -34.86 -19.82 28.40
N PRO A 550 -33.83 -20.10 27.58
CA PRO A 550 -33.15 -21.41 27.52
C PRO A 550 -32.15 -21.63 28.66
N ASP A 551 -31.89 -20.58 29.46
CA ASP A 551 -30.96 -20.54 30.59
C ASP A 551 -31.58 -21.20 31.82
N THR A 552 -30.95 -22.26 32.34
CA THR A 552 -31.45 -23.03 33.49
C THR A 552 -31.40 -22.25 34.80
N ASP A 553 -30.32 -21.50 35.02
CA ASP A 553 -29.92 -21.03 36.34
C ASP A 553 -30.75 -19.81 36.76
N ILE A 554 -31.16 -18.99 35.77
CA ILE A 554 -32.12 -17.90 35.97
C ILE A 554 -33.55 -18.42 36.01
N LYS A 555 -33.87 -19.48 35.25
CA LYS A 555 -35.20 -20.06 35.17
C LYS A 555 -35.60 -20.79 36.44
N GLU A 556 -34.70 -21.55 37.06
CA GLU A 556 -34.94 -22.19 38.36
C GLU A 556 -35.11 -21.13 39.47
N HIS A 557 -34.24 -20.11 39.52
CA HIS A 557 -34.35 -19.01 40.50
C HIS A 557 -35.67 -18.22 40.36
N THR A 558 -36.05 -17.87 39.12
CA THR A 558 -37.32 -17.19 38.82
C THR A 558 -38.53 -18.04 39.20
N LEU A 559 -38.44 -19.37 39.05
CA LEU A 559 -39.50 -20.31 39.39
C LEU A 559 -39.70 -20.45 40.91
N VAL A 560 -38.63 -20.39 41.72
CA VAL A 560 -38.72 -20.30 43.18
C VAL A 560 -39.44 -19.01 43.59
N VAL A 561 -38.97 -17.86 43.10
CA VAL A 561 -39.57 -16.54 43.39
C VAL A 561 -41.07 -16.50 43.02
N LEU A 562 -41.47 -17.07 41.88
CA LEU A 562 -42.89 -17.13 41.49
C LEU A 562 -43.74 -18.05 42.39
N GLN A 563 -43.15 -19.10 42.98
CA GLN A 563 -43.84 -19.98 43.93
C GLN A 563 -44.04 -19.29 45.29
N ASP A 564 -43.00 -18.66 45.83
CA ASP A 564 -43.08 -17.94 47.12
C ASP A 564 -44.09 -16.78 47.08
N LEU A 565 -44.23 -16.12 45.92
CA LEU A 565 -45.23 -15.07 45.69
C LEU A 565 -46.69 -15.56 45.55
N SER A 566 -46.94 -16.89 45.56
CA SER A 566 -48.28 -17.51 45.52
C SER A 566 -49.16 -17.07 44.32
N LEU A 567 -48.55 -16.96 43.14
CA LEU A 567 -49.13 -16.32 41.94
C LEU A 567 -49.99 -17.26 41.06
N GLU A 568 -51.12 -17.75 41.59
CA GLU A 568 -52.10 -18.49 40.79
C GLU A 568 -53.20 -17.57 40.19
N GLY A 569 -53.21 -17.40 38.86
CA GLY A 569 -54.43 -17.05 38.11
C GLY A 569 -54.70 -15.57 37.78
N ALA A 570 -53.69 -14.79 37.42
CA ALA A 570 -53.88 -13.45 36.84
C ALA A 570 -54.09 -13.48 35.30
N ASP A 571 -54.84 -12.51 34.75
CA ASP A 571 -55.01 -12.32 33.31
C ASP A 571 -53.74 -11.68 32.69
N ILE A 572 -52.75 -12.51 32.37
CA ILE A 572 -51.40 -12.10 31.93
C ILE A 572 -51.31 -11.90 30.40
N SER A 573 -52.28 -12.44 29.65
CA SER A 573 -52.23 -12.61 28.19
C SER A 573 -51.99 -11.33 27.37
N ALA A 574 -52.52 -10.19 27.80
CA ALA A 574 -52.30 -8.91 27.14
C ALA A 574 -50.87 -8.36 27.38
N ILE A 575 -50.34 -8.54 28.59
CA ILE A 575 -49.12 -7.87 29.06
C ILE A 575 -47.87 -8.63 28.61
N ALA A 576 -47.96 -9.95 28.42
CA ALA A 576 -46.87 -10.76 27.88
C ALA A 576 -46.40 -10.33 26.47
N SER A 577 -47.22 -9.57 25.73
CA SER A 577 -46.96 -9.12 24.34
C SER A 577 -45.86 -8.06 24.16
N TYR A 578 -45.16 -7.68 25.24
CA TYR A 578 -44.16 -6.61 25.24
C TYR A 578 -42.74 -7.13 25.54
N PRO A 579 -41.94 -7.53 24.52
CA PRO A 579 -40.66 -8.20 24.73
C PRO A 579 -39.55 -7.26 25.21
N LEU A 580 -38.90 -7.62 26.33
CA LEU A 580 -37.77 -6.91 26.98
C LEU A 580 -36.42 -7.08 26.26
N LYS A 581 -36.40 -7.06 24.92
CA LYS A 581 -35.18 -7.29 24.12
C LYS A 581 -34.30 -6.04 24.06
N CYS A 582 -33.40 -5.91 25.04
CA CYS A 582 -32.50 -4.75 25.16
C CYS A 582 -31.34 -4.75 24.14
N ARG A 583 -30.92 -5.93 23.66
CA ARG A 583 -29.87 -6.10 22.65
C ARG A 583 -30.18 -7.25 21.70
N LEU A 584 -29.56 -7.24 20.52
CA LEU A 584 -29.49 -8.40 19.64
C LEU A 584 -28.66 -9.52 20.30
N PRO A 585 -29.10 -10.79 20.21
CA PRO A 585 -28.33 -11.91 20.72
C PRO A 585 -27.05 -12.13 19.91
N LEU A 586 -26.03 -12.72 20.55
CA LEU A 586 -24.76 -13.04 19.91
C LEU A 586 -24.96 -13.86 18.63
N PRO A 587 -24.19 -13.61 17.56
CA PRO A 587 -24.36 -14.30 16.29
C PRO A 587 -23.93 -15.77 16.38
N GLU A 588 -24.87 -16.68 16.12
CA GLU A 588 -24.64 -18.14 16.02
C GLU A 588 -23.79 -18.54 14.80
N SER A 589 -23.59 -17.63 13.84
CA SER A 589 -22.77 -17.83 12.64
C SER A 589 -22.14 -16.52 12.18
N SER A 590 -20.99 -16.59 11.51
CA SER A 590 -20.25 -15.41 11.04
C SER A 590 -20.10 -15.38 9.50
N PRO A 591 -21.21 -15.19 8.74
CA PRO A 591 -21.21 -15.25 7.27
C PRO A 591 -20.45 -14.11 6.57
N LEU A 592 -20.35 -12.91 7.16
CA LEU A 592 -19.58 -11.78 6.62
C LEU A 592 -18.09 -11.94 6.92
N LEU A 593 -17.72 -12.37 8.13
CA LEU A 593 -16.35 -12.81 8.42
C LEU A 593 -15.95 -13.92 7.46
N THR A 594 -16.80 -14.92 7.24
CA THR A 594 -16.56 -16.01 6.27
C THR A 594 -16.41 -15.50 4.82
N ARG A 595 -16.98 -14.34 4.46
CA ARG A 595 -16.76 -13.71 3.14
C ARG A 595 -15.46 -12.91 3.08
N ALA A 596 -15.21 -12.02 4.04
CA ALA A 596 -13.94 -11.31 4.17
C ALA A 596 -12.74 -12.29 4.25
N GLN A 597 -12.93 -13.44 4.90
CA GLN A 597 -11.97 -14.56 4.99
C GLN A 597 -11.97 -15.53 3.79
N LYS A 598 -12.75 -15.25 2.73
CA LYS A 598 -12.57 -15.90 1.40
C LYS A 598 -11.75 -15.03 0.44
N ILE A 599 -11.49 -13.77 0.78
CA ILE A 599 -10.67 -12.80 0.02
C ILE A 599 -9.27 -12.69 0.66
N GLN A 600 -8.84 -13.73 1.39
CA GLN A 600 -8.02 -13.54 2.59
C GLN A 600 -6.51 -13.38 2.33
N TYR A 601 -5.88 -12.65 3.26
CA TYR A 601 -4.43 -12.49 3.44
C TYR A 601 -3.71 -11.77 2.29
N LEU A 602 -3.83 -12.25 1.06
CA LEU A 602 -3.00 -11.82 -0.06
C LEU A 602 -3.26 -10.36 -0.47
N GLU A 603 -4.49 -9.88 -0.34
CA GLU A 603 -4.81 -8.46 -0.57
C GLU A 603 -4.29 -7.53 0.55
N TYR A 604 -4.07 -8.06 1.76
CA TYR A 604 -3.40 -7.32 2.84
C TYR A 604 -1.88 -7.23 2.58
N GLU A 605 -1.23 -8.33 2.18
CA GLU A 605 0.18 -8.32 1.78
C GLU A 605 0.45 -7.36 0.60
N LEU A 606 -0.39 -7.43 -0.44
CA LEU A 606 -0.33 -6.49 -1.57
C LEU A 606 -0.59 -5.04 -1.13
N ARG A 607 -1.44 -4.79 -0.12
CA ARG A 607 -1.62 -3.45 0.46
C ARG A 607 -0.37 -2.99 1.21
N ARG A 608 0.30 -3.85 1.99
CA ARG A 608 1.56 -3.52 2.68
C ARG A 608 2.62 -3.10 1.67
N VAL A 609 2.85 -3.92 0.64
CA VAL A 609 3.84 -3.62 -0.42
C VAL A 609 3.47 -2.36 -1.21
N ARG A 610 2.18 -2.14 -1.51
CA ARG A 610 1.69 -0.91 -2.16
C ARG A 610 2.00 0.34 -1.33
N LEU A 611 1.79 0.30 -0.01
CA LEU A 611 2.07 1.43 0.87
C LEU A 611 3.58 1.66 0.99
N GLN A 612 4.35 0.62 1.27
CA GLN A 612 5.82 0.67 1.33
C GLN A 612 6.42 1.26 0.05
N ARG A 613 6.03 0.78 -1.15
CA ARG A 613 6.54 1.32 -2.43
C ARG A 613 6.09 2.75 -2.71
N LEU A 614 4.99 3.22 -2.12
CA LEU A 614 4.55 4.62 -2.24
C LEU A 614 5.25 5.55 -1.24
N GLU A 615 5.77 5.04 -0.12
CA GLU A 615 6.64 5.75 0.82
C GLU A 615 8.10 5.76 0.35
N GLU A 616 8.57 4.66 -0.25
CA GLU A 616 9.90 4.54 -0.89
C GLU A 616 10.00 5.31 -2.23
N ALA A 617 8.87 5.74 -2.81
CA ALA A 617 8.84 6.49 -4.06
C ALA A 617 9.54 7.86 -3.90
N PRO A 618 10.71 8.09 -4.54
CA PRO A 618 11.54 9.24 -4.23
C PRO A 618 10.96 10.56 -4.75
N GLN A 619 11.10 11.61 -3.96
CA GLN A 619 10.77 12.99 -4.33
C GLN A 619 11.82 13.59 -5.28
N HIS A 620 12.06 12.94 -6.42
CA HIS A 620 12.93 13.43 -7.49
C HIS A 620 12.16 14.34 -8.46
N ILE A 621 12.88 15.28 -9.07
CA ILE A 621 12.38 16.11 -10.17
C ILE A 621 11.90 15.19 -11.30
N TYR A 622 10.62 15.31 -11.67
CA TYR A 622 10.03 14.54 -12.76
C TYR A 622 9.57 15.47 -13.87
N ILE A 623 10.20 15.31 -15.03
CA ILE A 623 9.81 15.96 -16.28
C ILE A 623 9.32 14.87 -17.23
N PRO A 624 8.06 14.95 -17.74
CA PRO A 624 7.53 13.97 -18.67
C PRO A 624 8.46 13.78 -19.89
N PRO A 625 8.99 12.56 -20.13
CA PRO A 625 9.88 12.32 -21.25
C PRO A 625 9.09 12.25 -22.56
N MET A 626 9.64 12.91 -23.59
CA MET A 626 9.19 12.74 -24.97
C MET A 626 9.87 11.49 -25.56
N ALA A 627 9.19 10.81 -26.47
CA ALA A 627 9.71 9.64 -27.16
C ALA A 627 9.27 9.60 -28.63
N LYS A 628 9.98 8.80 -29.43
CA LYS A 628 9.62 8.47 -30.82
C LYS A 628 9.42 6.96 -31.00
N ALA A 629 8.72 6.57 -32.06
CA ALA A 629 8.18 5.21 -32.22
C ALA A 629 9.22 4.10 -32.40
N ASN A 630 10.45 4.40 -32.83
CA ASN A 630 11.57 3.47 -32.95
C ASN A 630 12.87 4.24 -33.31
N LEU A 631 14.00 3.53 -33.41
CA LEU A 631 15.30 4.12 -33.76
C LEU A 631 15.34 4.81 -35.14
N GLN A 632 14.51 4.37 -36.09
CA GLN A 632 14.43 4.89 -37.46
C GLN A 632 13.39 6.02 -37.62
N ALA A 633 12.55 6.27 -36.61
CA ALA A 633 11.54 7.33 -36.65
C ALA A 633 12.18 8.74 -36.64
N SER A 634 11.48 9.73 -37.20
CA SER A 634 11.97 11.11 -37.23
C SER A 634 11.91 11.74 -35.84
N ASP A 635 12.89 12.58 -35.52
CA ASP A 635 12.90 13.38 -34.28
C ASP A 635 11.88 14.54 -34.30
N LYS A 636 11.03 14.60 -35.35
CA LYS A 636 9.85 15.46 -35.44
C LYS A 636 8.58 14.77 -34.95
N ASP A 637 8.52 13.45 -34.99
CA ASP A 637 7.32 12.65 -34.71
C ASP A 637 7.30 12.21 -33.23
N LEU A 638 7.45 13.21 -32.33
CA LEU A 638 7.57 13.00 -30.89
C LEU A 638 6.21 12.97 -30.19
N PHE A 639 6.06 12.05 -29.24
CA PHE A 639 4.89 11.91 -28.36
C PHE A 639 5.31 11.83 -26.89
N LEU A 640 4.38 12.05 -25.97
CA LEU A 640 4.60 11.81 -24.54
C LEU A 640 4.69 10.30 -24.28
N LEU A 641 5.76 9.87 -23.61
CA LEU A 641 5.98 8.44 -23.35
C LEU A 641 4.88 7.82 -22.47
N MET A 642 4.32 8.59 -21.52
CA MET A 642 3.29 8.12 -20.61
C MET A 642 2.00 7.75 -21.35
N ASP A 643 1.52 8.62 -22.26
CA ASP A 643 0.36 8.38 -23.11
C ASP A 643 0.53 7.09 -23.94
N LYS A 644 1.76 6.87 -24.46
CA LYS A 644 2.10 5.69 -25.23
C LYS A 644 2.13 4.41 -24.37
N VAL A 645 2.60 4.50 -23.13
CA VAL A 645 2.50 3.40 -22.15
C VAL A 645 1.04 3.13 -21.78
N GLN A 646 0.18 4.15 -21.67
CA GLN A 646 -1.27 3.97 -21.43
C GLN A 646 -1.98 3.29 -22.62
N GLU A 647 -1.63 3.62 -23.87
CA GLU A 647 -2.08 2.89 -25.07
C GLU A 647 -1.66 1.41 -24.99
N PHE A 648 -0.38 1.14 -24.73
CA PHE A 648 0.14 -0.22 -24.57
C PHE A 648 -0.61 -0.99 -23.47
N LEU A 649 -0.79 -0.39 -22.28
CA LEU A 649 -1.50 -0.98 -21.15
C LEU A 649 -3.00 -1.21 -21.44
N SER A 650 -3.60 -0.48 -22.37
CA SER A 650 -4.99 -0.66 -22.80
C SER A 650 -5.16 -1.69 -23.95
N SER A 651 -4.10 -1.96 -24.73
CA SER A 651 -4.11 -2.84 -25.91
C SER A 651 -4.01 -4.35 -25.58
N GLU A 652 -3.98 -5.22 -26.61
CA GLU A 652 -3.64 -6.66 -26.46
C GLU A 652 -2.12 -6.95 -26.44
N ARG A 653 -1.27 -5.92 -26.54
CA ARG A 653 0.20 -6.08 -26.54
C ARG A 653 0.72 -6.56 -25.19
N GLN A 654 1.85 -7.27 -25.22
CA GLN A 654 2.42 -7.95 -24.03
C GLN A 654 3.79 -7.43 -23.60
N VAL A 655 4.61 -6.91 -24.52
CA VAL A 655 5.96 -6.38 -24.23
C VAL A 655 6.15 -5.01 -24.85
N MET A 656 6.55 -4.02 -24.05
CA MET A 656 6.96 -2.69 -24.49
C MET A 656 8.43 -2.44 -24.13
N LEU A 657 9.26 -2.19 -25.13
CA LEU A 657 10.69 -1.89 -24.98
C LEU A 657 10.93 -0.38 -24.99
N ILE A 658 11.38 0.17 -23.85
CA ILE A 658 11.72 1.59 -23.71
C ILE A 658 13.24 1.75 -23.86
N LEU A 659 13.65 2.35 -24.97
CA LEU A 659 15.04 2.61 -25.31
C LEU A 659 15.44 4.04 -24.96
N GLY A 660 16.71 4.24 -24.63
CA GLY A 660 17.28 5.57 -24.44
C GLY A 660 18.71 5.47 -23.93
N ASP A 661 19.49 6.53 -24.11
CA ASP A 661 20.91 6.55 -23.78
C ASP A 661 21.18 6.41 -22.26
N SER A 662 22.46 6.22 -21.91
CA SER A 662 22.93 6.34 -20.52
C SER A 662 22.56 7.74 -19.97
N GLY A 663 21.86 7.81 -18.84
CA GLY A 663 21.40 9.08 -18.23
C GLY A 663 20.07 9.64 -18.76
N ALA A 664 19.44 9.02 -19.76
CA ALA A 664 18.20 9.50 -20.41
C ALA A 664 16.91 9.41 -19.56
N GLY A 665 16.99 9.29 -18.23
CA GLY A 665 15.81 9.28 -17.34
C GLY A 665 14.97 7.98 -17.32
N LYS A 666 15.44 6.89 -17.96
CA LYS A 666 14.72 5.59 -18.05
C LYS A 666 14.23 5.07 -16.69
N SER A 667 15.13 5.00 -15.70
CA SER A 667 14.83 4.53 -14.34
C SER A 667 13.84 5.45 -13.63
N THR A 668 14.04 6.78 -13.73
CA THR A 668 13.14 7.80 -13.16
C THR A 668 11.73 7.68 -13.70
N PHE A 669 11.57 7.45 -15.01
CA PHE A 669 10.28 7.17 -15.63
C PHE A 669 9.65 5.86 -15.11
N ASN A 670 10.43 4.78 -15.01
CA ASN A 670 9.94 3.50 -14.49
C ASN A 670 9.45 3.58 -13.03
N THR A 671 10.17 4.29 -12.16
CA THR A 671 9.75 4.49 -10.76
C THR A 671 8.51 5.39 -10.66
N TYR A 672 8.43 6.46 -11.46
CA TYR A 672 7.21 7.29 -11.55
C TYR A 672 6.01 6.48 -12.06
N LEU A 673 6.22 5.64 -13.08
CA LEU A 673 5.20 4.75 -13.64
C LEU A 673 4.70 3.73 -12.61
N GLU A 674 5.58 3.13 -11.80
CA GLU A 674 5.14 2.29 -10.68
C GLU A 674 4.28 3.10 -9.70
N ALA A 675 4.76 4.26 -9.23
CA ALA A 675 4.03 5.07 -8.25
C ALA A 675 2.64 5.50 -8.75
N GLU A 676 2.50 5.89 -10.02
CA GLU A 676 1.23 6.34 -10.59
C GLU A 676 0.24 5.19 -10.84
N LEU A 677 0.74 4.02 -11.25
CA LEU A 677 -0.07 2.80 -11.32
C LEU A 677 -0.44 2.27 -9.92
N LEU A 678 0.42 2.43 -8.91
CA LEU A 678 0.12 2.08 -7.52
C LEU A 678 -0.87 3.06 -6.88
N ARG A 679 -0.89 4.34 -7.27
CA ARG A 679 -1.94 5.29 -6.86
C ARG A 679 -3.29 4.88 -7.45
N SER A 680 -3.35 4.58 -8.74
CA SER A 680 -4.58 4.20 -9.45
C SER A 680 -5.05 2.75 -9.22
N TYR A 681 -4.27 1.90 -8.54
CA TYR A 681 -4.60 0.48 -8.35
C TYR A 681 -5.92 0.24 -7.59
N MET A 682 -6.81 -0.51 -8.25
CA MET A 682 -8.09 -1.02 -7.74
C MET A 682 -7.99 -2.54 -7.51
N ILE A 683 -8.71 -3.05 -6.50
CA ILE A 683 -8.72 -4.49 -6.17
C ILE A 683 -9.15 -5.33 -7.39
N GLY A 684 -8.38 -6.38 -7.71
CA GLY A 684 -8.60 -7.23 -8.89
C GLY A 684 -8.08 -6.66 -10.22
N GLY A 685 -7.50 -5.46 -10.20
CA GLY A 685 -6.84 -4.83 -11.35
C GLY A 685 -5.54 -5.52 -11.77
N TRP A 686 -4.71 -4.80 -12.52
CA TRP A 686 -3.33 -5.21 -12.80
C TRP A 686 -2.41 -4.70 -11.68
N ILE A 687 -1.64 -5.60 -11.06
CA ILE A 687 -0.72 -5.29 -9.97
C ILE A 687 0.61 -4.76 -10.56
N PRO A 688 1.03 -3.52 -10.27
CA PRO A 688 2.35 -3.03 -10.68
C PRO A 688 3.45 -3.71 -9.87
N LEU A 689 4.59 -4.00 -10.51
CA LEU A 689 5.80 -4.48 -9.85
C LEU A 689 7.04 -4.00 -10.61
N PHE A 690 7.74 -3.01 -10.06
CA PHE A 690 9.07 -2.59 -10.51
C PHE A 690 10.15 -3.55 -10.01
N ILE A 691 10.99 -3.96 -10.96
CA ILE A 691 12.08 -4.92 -10.82
C ILE A 691 13.37 -4.31 -11.36
N ASN A 692 14.35 -4.11 -10.47
CA ASN A 692 15.70 -3.66 -10.81
C ASN A 692 16.51 -4.89 -11.26
N LEU A 693 16.62 -5.13 -12.58
CA LEU A 693 17.22 -6.39 -13.09
C LEU A 693 18.66 -6.62 -12.57
N PRO A 694 19.54 -5.61 -12.46
CA PRO A 694 20.87 -5.74 -11.84
C PRO A 694 20.88 -6.07 -10.33
N ALA A 695 19.72 -6.10 -9.66
CA ALA A 695 19.61 -6.50 -8.26
C ALA A 695 19.22 -7.98 -8.07
N ILE A 696 18.86 -8.70 -9.15
CA ILE A 696 18.40 -10.10 -9.12
C ILE A 696 19.48 -11.04 -9.65
N ASP A 697 19.72 -12.15 -8.92
CA ASP A 697 20.74 -13.15 -9.27
C ASP A 697 20.42 -13.96 -10.54
N ARG A 698 19.14 -14.24 -10.83
CA ARG A 698 18.72 -15.18 -11.88
C ARG A 698 17.56 -14.67 -12.77
N PRO A 699 17.59 -13.44 -13.31
CA PRO A 699 16.44 -12.82 -14.01
C PRO A 699 15.89 -13.60 -15.23
N VAL A 700 16.66 -14.55 -15.75
CA VAL A 700 16.26 -15.46 -16.84
C VAL A 700 15.18 -16.48 -16.43
N LYS A 701 15.04 -16.81 -15.14
CA LYS A 701 14.06 -17.79 -14.63
C LYS A 701 13.49 -17.35 -13.27
N GLU A 702 12.20 -17.62 -13.06
CA GLU A 702 11.51 -17.39 -11.78
C GLU A 702 11.57 -15.93 -11.26
N LEU A 703 11.81 -14.95 -12.15
CA LEU A 703 11.96 -13.51 -11.87
C LEU A 703 10.91 -12.97 -10.88
N MET A 704 9.64 -13.29 -11.13
CA MET A 704 8.51 -12.89 -10.28
C MET A 704 8.56 -13.55 -8.90
N SER A 705 8.95 -14.82 -8.82
CA SER A 705 9.02 -15.58 -7.58
C SER A 705 10.19 -15.11 -6.70
N GLU A 706 11.35 -14.79 -7.29
CA GLU A 706 12.49 -14.24 -6.55
C GLU A 706 12.15 -12.85 -5.99
N GLN A 707 11.59 -11.94 -6.80
CA GLN A 707 11.20 -10.60 -6.34
C GLN A 707 10.11 -10.62 -5.25
N LEU A 708 9.12 -11.52 -5.35
CA LEU A 708 8.07 -11.64 -4.33
C LEU A 708 8.58 -12.27 -3.02
N LYS A 709 9.57 -13.16 -3.08
CA LYS A 709 10.24 -13.69 -1.87
C LYS A 709 11.01 -12.60 -1.12
N GLU A 710 11.64 -11.66 -1.84
CA GLU A 710 12.28 -10.48 -1.24
C GLU A 710 11.29 -9.57 -0.51
N HIS A 711 10.05 -9.45 -1.00
CA HIS A 711 8.96 -8.73 -0.33
C HIS A 711 8.20 -9.55 0.74
N GLY A 712 8.72 -10.73 1.10
CA GLY A 712 8.22 -11.55 2.22
C GLY A 712 7.07 -12.51 1.87
N PHE A 713 6.67 -12.64 0.60
CA PHE A 713 5.62 -13.59 0.22
C PHE A 713 6.10 -15.05 0.34
N SER A 714 5.26 -15.91 0.90
CA SER A 714 5.52 -17.35 0.98
C SER A 714 5.17 -18.09 -0.32
N GLU A 715 5.74 -19.29 -0.50
CA GLU A 715 5.60 -20.08 -1.72
C GLU A 715 4.12 -20.40 -2.09
N THR A 716 3.25 -20.59 -1.10
CA THR A 716 1.81 -20.83 -1.33
C THR A 716 1.10 -19.58 -1.87
N GLN A 717 1.42 -18.40 -1.34
CA GLN A 717 0.89 -17.12 -1.82
C GLN A 717 1.39 -16.80 -3.22
N ILE A 718 2.66 -17.11 -3.52
CA ILE A 718 3.25 -16.96 -4.86
C ILE A 718 2.53 -17.87 -5.87
N GLN A 719 2.17 -19.11 -5.49
CA GLN A 719 1.37 -19.99 -6.34
C GLN A 719 -0.07 -19.49 -6.56
N GLU A 720 -0.70 -18.89 -5.55
CA GLU A 720 -2.03 -18.29 -5.66
C GLU A 720 -2.03 -17.07 -6.59
N LEU A 721 -1.08 -16.14 -6.37
CA LEU A 721 -0.83 -14.97 -7.22
C LEU A 721 -0.67 -15.36 -8.70
N LYS A 722 0.17 -16.36 -8.94
CA LYS A 722 0.52 -16.88 -10.27
C LYS A 722 -0.68 -17.44 -11.03
N GLN A 723 -1.65 -18.03 -10.33
CA GLN A 723 -2.86 -18.59 -10.95
C GLN A 723 -3.94 -17.53 -11.17
N HIS A 724 -4.18 -16.66 -10.17
CA HIS A 724 -5.40 -15.86 -10.10
C HIS A 724 -5.24 -14.37 -10.41
N ARG A 725 -4.05 -13.77 -10.24
CA ARG A 725 -3.85 -12.32 -10.45
C ARG A 725 -3.14 -12.01 -11.79
N ARG A 726 -2.95 -10.71 -12.05
CA ARG A 726 -2.36 -10.14 -13.29
C ARG A 726 -1.36 -9.06 -12.90
N PHE A 727 -0.24 -8.97 -13.61
CA PHE A 727 0.85 -8.05 -13.25
C PHE A 727 1.27 -7.13 -14.41
N ILE A 728 1.59 -5.88 -14.09
CA ILE A 728 2.39 -4.98 -14.94
C ILE A 728 3.80 -5.00 -14.37
N VAL A 729 4.70 -5.69 -15.05
CA VAL A 729 6.08 -5.89 -14.62
C VAL A 729 6.95 -4.84 -15.30
N ILE A 730 7.58 -3.98 -14.50
CA ILE A 730 8.40 -2.85 -14.97
C ILE A 730 9.86 -3.22 -14.70
N CYS A 731 10.55 -3.77 -15.69
CA CYS A 731 11.93 -4.20 -15.59
C CYS A 731 12.90 -3.09 -16.00
N ASP A 732 13.80 -2.71 -15.10
CA ASP A 732 14.83 -1.70 -15.37
C ASP A 732 16.22 -2.32 -15.51
N GLY A 733 17.01 -1.84 -16.49
CA GLY A 733 18.44 -2.17 -16.61
C GLY A 733 18.80 -3.48 -17.33
N TYR A 734 18.11 -3.84 -18.42
CA TYR A 734 18.39 -5.08 -19.19
C TYR A 734 19.85 -5.20 -19.67
N ASP A 735 20.43 -4.10 -20.14
CA ASP A 735 21.84 -4.00 -20.55
C ASP A 735 22.81 -4.10 -19.38
N GLU A 736 22.42 -3.62 -18.19
CA GLU A 736 23.27 -3.62 -17.01
C GLU A 736 23.42 -5.02 -16.41
N SER A 737 22.37 -5.86 -16.50
CA SER A 737 22.42 -7.31 -16.27
C SER A 737 23.06 -8.12 -17.43
N GLN A 738 23.53 -7.44 -18.48
CA GLN A 738 24.20 -8.01 -19.66
C GLN A 738 23.41 -9.11 -20.41
N LEU A 739 22.09 -9.03 -20.38
CA LEU A 739 21.24 -10.11 -20.88
C LEU A 739 21.20 -10.11 -22.42
N LYS A 740 21.33 -11.31 -23.01
CA LYS A 740 21.26 -11.54 -24.47
C LYS A 740 20.07 -12.44 -24.85
N VAL A 741 19.18 -12.71 -23.90
CA VAL A 741 18.05 -13.64 -23.99
C VAL A 741 16.71 -12.96 -23.74
N ASN A 742 15.63 -13.59 -24.20
CA ASN A 742 14.26 -13.07 -24.14
C ASN A 742 13.59 -13.43 -22.80
N ILE A 743 13.65 -12.52 -21.83
CA ILE A 743 13.18 -12.71 -20.44
C ILE A 743 11.71 -13.15 -20.39
N HIS A 744 10.85 -12.55 -21.22
CA HIS A 744 9.42 -12.89 -21.32
C HIS A 744 9.22 -14.37 -21.68
N THR A 745 9.97 -14.82 -22.69
CA THR A 745 9.95 -16.20 -23.17
C THR A 745 10.57 -17.17 -22.16
N THR A 746 11.72 -16.84 -21.55
CA THR A 746 12.44 -17.76 -20.64
C THR A 746 11.74 -17.90 -19.28
N ASN A 747 11.03 -16.88 -18.81
CA ASN A 747 10.15 -16.95 -17.64
C ASN A 747 8.75 -17.52 -17.96
N LEU A 748 8.50 -17.95 -19.21
CA LEU A 748 7.27 -18.59 -19.66
C LEU A 748 6.00 -17.74 -19.43
N PHE A 749 6.12 -16.40 -19.47
CA PHE A 749 5.00 -15.49 -19.22
C PHE A 749 3.87 -15.69 -20.23
N ASN A 750 2.63 -15.51 -19.76
CA ASN A 750 1.38 -15.70 -20.50
C ASN A 750 1.14 -17.11 -21.08
N ARG A 751 1.97 -18.12 -20.73
CA ARG A 751 1.69 -19.54 -21.03
C ARG A 751 0.68 -20.13 -20.02
N PRO A 752 -0.07 -21.20 -20.36
CA PRO A 752 -1.03 -21.83 -19.45
C PRO A 752 -0.38 -22.26 -18.12
N GLY A 753 -1.01 -21.91 -16.98
CA GLY A 753 -0.49 -22.18 -15.65
C GLY A 753 0.71 -21.30 -15.21
N GLN A 754 1.06 -20.28 -15.99
CA GLN A 754 2.13 -19.32 -15.68
C GLN A 754 1.58 -17.90 -15.46
N TRP A 755 2.47 -17.00 -15.04
CA TRP A 755 2.15 -15.60 -14.72
C TRP A 755 1.48 -14.87 -15.88
N LYS A 756 0.39 -14.15 -15.59
CA LYS A 756 -0.31 -13.25 -16.52
C LYS A 756 0.31 -11.85 -16.43
N VAL A 757 1.07 -11.45 -17.44
CA VAL A 757 1.99 -10.31 -17.40
C VAL A 757 1.85 -9.41 -18.63
N LYS A 758 1.78 -8.10 -18.41
CA LYS A 758 2.29 -7.09 -19.36
C LYS A 758 3.66 -6.62 -18.87
N MET A 759 4.62 -6.54 -19.78
CA MET A 759 6.00 -6.23 -19.46
C MET A 759 6.40 -4.89 -20.08
N VAL A 760 6.83 -3.95 -19.26
CA VAL A 760 7.59 -2.76 -19.70
C VAL A 760 9.05 -3.05 -19.35
N ILE A 761 9.96 -2.88 -20.31
CA ILE A 761 11.38 -3.18 -20.11
C ILE A 761 12.27 -2.09 -20.69
N THR A 762 13.23 -1.59 -19.92
CA THR A 762 14.19 -0.59 -20.40
C THR A 762 15.50 -1.21 -20.89
N CYS A 763 16.09 -0.60 -21.91
CA CYS A 763 17.44 -0.93 -22.36
C CYS A 763 18.16 0.30 -22.95
N ARG A 764 19.49 0.31 -22.93
CA ARG A 764 20.31 1.25 -23.70
C ARG A 764 20.24 0.97 -25.18
N THR A 765 20.02 2.03 -25.96
CA THR A 765 20.16 2.05 -27.44
C THR A 765 21.49 1.46 -27.90
N GLN A 766 22.57 1.72 -27.15
CA GLN A 766 23.93 1.25 -27.46
C GLN A 766 24.16 -0.26 -27.30
N TYR A 767 23.32 -0.98 -26.55
CA TYR A 767 23.52 -2.41 -26.24
C TYR A 767 22.91 -3.36 -27.32
N LEU A 768 22.39 -2.77 -28.39
CA LEU A 768 21.55 -3.42 -29.39
C LEU A 768 22.36 -3.72 -30.66
N GLY A 769 22.43 -5.00 -31.04
CA GLY A 769 22.86 -5.40 -32.38
C GLY A 769 21.72 -5.27 -33.40
N PRO A 770 21.98 -5.47 -34.72
CA PRO A 770 20.97 -5.29 -35.77
C PRO A 770 19.67 -6.09 -35.53
N ASP A 771 19.77 -7.32 -35.03
CA ASP A 771 18.63 -8.21 -34.76
C ASP A 771 18.05 -8.10 -33.34
N TYR A 772 18.26 -6.99 -32.63
CA TYR A 772 17.92 -6.89 -31.20
C TYR A 772 16.46 -7.21 -30.86
N ARG A 773 15.49 -6.93 -31.74
CA ARG A 773 14.06 -7.17 -31.49
C ARG A 773 13.75 -8.64 -31.18
N ASN A 774 14.53 -9.58 -31.70
CA ASN A 774 14.41 -11.01 -31.38
C ASN A 774 14.63 -11.31 -29.87
N ARG A 775 15.34 -10.44 -29.14
CA ARG A 775 15.53 -10.53 -27.69
C ARG A 775 14.29 -10.08 -26.89
N PHE A 776 13.27 -9.48 -27.51
CA PHE A 776 12.13 -8.88 -26.79
C PHE A 776 10.75 -9.25 -27.35
N VAL A 777 10.63 -9.59 -28.64
CA VAL A 777 9.36 -10.04 -29.25
C VAL A 777 8.86 -11.31 -28.55
N PRO A 778 7.62 -11.34 -28.01
CA PRO A 778 7.09 -12.51 -27.32
C PRO A 778 6.68 -13.61 -28.32
N GLN A 779 6.41 -14.80 -27.80
CA GLN A 779 6.00 -15.97 -28.60
C GLN A 779 4.55 -16.38 -28.29
N ARG A 780 3.78 -16.71 -29.33
CA ARG A 780 2.43 -17.30 -29.15
C ARG A 780 2.58 -18.78 -28.76
N GLY A 781 2.13 -19.13 -27.56
CA GLY A 781 2.14 -20.51 -27.08
C GLY A 781 1.27 -21.43 -27.94
N GLY A 782 1.89 -22.36 -28.65
CA GLY A 782 1.24 -23.32 -29.56
C GLY A 782 2.19 -24.42 -30.00
N HIS A 783 1.77 -25.29 -30.92
CA HIS A 783 2.60 -26.43 -31.36
C HIS A 783 3.91 -26.05 -32.08
N TYR A 784 4.04 -24.79 -32.50
CA TYR A 784 5.30 -24.17 -32.89
C TYR A 784 5.36 -22.81 -32.18
N ASP A 785 6.32 -22.62 -31.29
CA ASP A 785 6.58 -21.35 -30.59
C ASP A 785 7.08 -20.31 -31.61
N ARG A 786 6.13 -19.62 -32.27
CA ARG A 786 6.41 -18.60 -33.28
C ARG A 786 6.51 -17.21 -32.62
N PRO A 787 7.46 -16.36 -33.05
CA PRO A 787 7.50 -14.96 -32.62
C PRO A 787 6.22 -14.25 -33.08
N ALA A 788 5.76 -13.29 -32.27
CA ALA A 788 4.52 -12.55 -32.46
C ALA A 788 4.78 -11.03 -32.40
N PRO A 789 5.31 -10.42 -33.49
CA PRO A 789 5.66 -9.00 -33.53
C PRO A 789 4.49 -8.07 -33.21
N GLU A 790 3.26 -8.49 -33.49
CA GLU A 790 2.03 -7.74 -33.20
C GLU A 790 1.71 -7.60 -31.70
N LEU A 791 2.38 -8.38 -30.84
CA LEU A 791 2.30 -8.27 -29.38
C LEU A 791 3.46 -7.48 -28.76
N PHE A 792 4.37 -6.97 -29.59
CA PHE A 792 5.53 -6.18 -29.22
C PHE A 792 5.37 -4.71 -29.63
N GLU A 793 5.93 -3.81 -28.83
CA GLU A 793 6.02 -2.39 -29.13
C GLU A 793 7.34 -1.83 -28.58
N GLU A 794 7.84 -0.76 -29.19
CA GLU A 794 9.03 -0.07 -28.72
C GLU A 794 8.81 1.45 -28.73
N ALA A 795 9.57 2.17 -27.91
CA ALA A 795 9.64 3.62 -27.90
C ALA A 795 11.07 4.04 -27.55
N VAL A 796 11.57 5.11 -28.15
CA VAL A 796 12.91 5.65 -27.89
C VAL A 796 12.77 7.02 -27.26
N ILE A 797 13.26 7.20 -26.03
CA ILE A 797 13.29 8.48 -25.33
C ILE A 797 14.12 9.47 -26.14
N ALA A 798 13.54 10.64 -26.41
CA ALA A 798 14.21 11.75 -27.06
C ALA A 798 14.99 12.60 -26.03
N PRO A 799 16.11 13.23 -26.42
CA PRO A 799 16.80 14.21 -25.56
C PRO A 799 15.86 15.37 -25.19
N PHE A 800 16.08 15.98 -24.01
CA PHE A 800 15.22 17.07 -23.52
C PHE A 800 15.21 18.27 -24.47
N SER A 801 14.02 18.80 -24.73
CA SER A 801 13.80 20.10 -25.36
C SER A 801 14.16 21.25 -24.41
N LYS A 802 14.34 22.47 -24.94
CA LYS A 802 14.68 23.66 -24.12
C LYS A 802 13.65 23.92 -23.01
N GLY A 803 12.35 23.74 -23.29
CA GLY A 803 11.30 23.89 -22.29
C GLY A 803 11.29 22.80 -21.20
N GLN A 804 11.74 21.58 -21.52
CA GLN A 804 11.95 20.53 -20.51
C GLN A 804 13.16 20.82 -19.63
N ILE A 805 14.23 21.41 -20.17
CA ILE A 805 15.38 21.89 -19.40
C ILE A 805 14.94 23.05 -18.48
N GLU A 806 14.20 24.02 -19.00
CA GLU A 806 13.67 25.16 -18.23
C GLU A 806 12.80 24.68 -17.05
N SER A 807 11.83 23.78 -17.31
CA SER A 807 10.98 23.23 -16.25
C SER A 807 11.73 22.34 -15.26
N TYR A 808 12.81 21.66 -15.67
CA TYR A 808 13.69 20.96 -14.74
C TYR A 808 14.39 21.93 -13.79
N VAL A 809 14.93 23.04 -14.31
CA VAL A 809 15.60 24.09 -13.50
C VAL A 809 14.61 24.77 -12.55
N GLU A 810 13.37 25.03 -13.00
CA GLU A 810 12.29 25.57 -12.15
C GLU A 810 11.93 24.64 -10.99
N GLN A 811 11.98 23.31 -11.19
CA GLN A 811 11.78 22.32 -10.12
C GLN A 811 13.04 22.09 -9.26
N TYR A 812 14.24 22.36 -9.77
CA TYR A 812 15.51 22.20 -9.04
C TYR A 812 15.74 23.31 -8.01
N VAL A 813 15.52 24.58 -8.38
CA VAL A 813 15.81 25.74 -7.52
C VAL A 813 15.13 25.72 -6.14
N PRO A 814 13.88 25.24 -5.98
CA PRO A 814 13.25 25.11 -4.65
C PRO A 814 13.84 24.02 -3.75
N LEU A 815 14.61 23.07 -4.30
CA LEU A 815 15.15 21.92 -3.55
C LEU A 815 16.54 22.21 -2.96
N GLU A 816 17.24 23.23 -3.47
CA GLU A 816 18.63 23.55 -3.14
C GLU A 816 18.73 24.93 -2.47
N PRO A 817 19.38 25.06 -1.29
CA PRO A 817 19.53 26.34 -0.60
C PRO A 817 20.65 27.17 -1.26
N HIS A 818 20.40 27.68 -2.46
CA HIS A 818 21.35 28.40 -3.29
C HIS A 818 20.90 29.84 -3.57
N THR A 819 21.84 30.70 -3.96
CA THR A 819 21.60 32.14 -4.24
C THR A 819 21.16 32.42 -5.67
N TRP A 820 21.11 31.40 -6.53
CA TRP A 820 20.82 31.51 -7.96
C TRP A 820 19.35 31.26 -8.27
N VAL A 821 18.77 32.10 -9.12
CA VAL A 821 17.41 31.93 -9.64
C VAL A 821 17.45 31.06 -10.90
N ALA A 822 16.33 30.43 -11.27
CA ALA A 822 16.23 29.61 -12.48
C ALA A 822 16.72 30.32 -13.75
N LYS A 823 16.54 31.65 -13.82
CA LYS A 823 17.07 32.48 -14.90
C LYS A 823 18.61 32.47 -14.95
N ASP A 824 19.30 32.57 -13.81
CA ASP A 824 20.76 32.63 -13.77
C ASP A 824 21.37 31.34 -14.33
N TYR A 825 20.79 30.19 -13.97
CA TYR A 825 21.15 28.90 -14.57
C TYR A 825 20.92 28.86 -16.08
N MET A 826 19.74 29.30 -16.56
CA MET A 826 19.42 29.29 -17.99
C MET A 826 20.30 30.25 -18.81
N ASP A 827 20.61 31.43 -18.26
CA ASP A 827 21.52 32.41 -18.89
C ASP A 827 22.96 31.83 -18.97
N ARG A 828 23.41 31.02 -17.99
CA ARG A 828 24.71 30.33 -18.05
C ARG A 828 24.73 29.12 -18.99
N LEU A 829 23.70 28.28 -18.95
CA LEU A 829 23.55 27.12 -19.85
C LEU A 829 23.50 27.52 -21.32
N THR A 830 22.98 28.72 -21.62
CA THR A 830 22.92 29.27 -22.99
C THR A 830 24.16 30.08 -23.38
N ALA A 831 24.86 30.71 -22.43
CA ALA A 831 26.08 31.48 -22.72
C ALA A 831 27.33 30.62 -22.99
N ILE A 832 27.40 29.40 -22.44
CA ILE A 832 28.58 28.53 -22.59
C ILE A 832 28.48 27.67 -23.86
N PRO A 833 29.44 27.73 -24.79
CA PRO A 833 29.42 26.95 -26.03
C PRO A 833 29.23 25.44 -25.82
N ASN A 834 28.35 24.84 -26.62
CA ASN A 834 27.96 23.41 -26.62
C ASN A 834 27.29 22.88 -25.34
N LEU A 835 27.29 23.62 -24.23
CA LEU A 835 26.76 23.13 -22.95
C LEU A 835 25.25 22.84 -23.03
N LEU A 836 24.47 23.69 -23.68
CA LEU A 836 23.03 23.49 -23.86
C LEU A 836 22.69 22.20 -24.61
N ASP A 837 23.50 21.80 -25.60
CA ASP A 837 23.32 20.55 -26.34
C ASP A 837 23.69 19.32 -25.49
N LEU A 838 24.71 19.47 -24.64
CA LEU A 838 25.19 18.44 -23.73
C LEU A 838 24.19 18.14 -22.60
N VAL A 839 23.56 19.16 -22.02
CA VAL A 839 22.55 19.01 -20.93
C VAL A 839 21.16 18.58 -21.43
N LYS A 840 20.99 18.28 -22.72
CA LYS A 840 19.78 17.57 -23.21
C LYS A 840 19.66 16.16 -22.64
N ASN A 841 20.75 15.62 -22.08
CA ASN A 841 20.74 14.42 -21.27
C ASN A 841 20.42 14.80 -19.80
N PRO A 842 19.33 14.30 -19.19
CA PRO A 842 18.88 14.72 -17.85
C PRO A 842 19.93 14.52 -16.74
N PHE A 843 20.72 13.45 -16.82
CA PHE A 843 21.81 13.24 -15.85
C PHE A 843 22.94 14.28 -16.02
N LEU A 844 23.24 14.69 -17.26
CA LEU A 844 24.23 15.75 -17.49
C LEU A 844 23.71 17.13 -17.07
N LEU A 845 22.40 17.35 -17.14
CA LEU A 845 21.76 18.55 -16.59
C LEU A 845 21.91 18.63 -15.08
N SER A 846 21.63 17.56 -14.32
CA SER A 846 21.80 17.59 -12.86
C SER A 846 23.25 17.85 -12.44
N LEU A 847 24.23 17.18 -13.07
CA LEU A 847 25.65 17.44 -12.80
C LEU A 847 26.06 18.88 -13.14
N ALA A 848 25.53 19.44 -14.23
CA ALA A 848 25.83 20.82 -14.64
C ALA A 848 25.24 21.84 -13.66
N LEU A 849 24.01 21.64 -13.17
CA LEU A 849 23.37 22.56 -12.22
C LEU A 849 24.08 22.56 -10.86
N GLU A 850 24.56 21.41 -10.38
CA GLU A 850 25.36 21.30 -9.15
C GLU A 850 26.75 21.96 -9.30
N ALA A 851 27.39 21.82 -10.47
CA ALA A 851 28.74 22.34 -10.72
C ALA A 851 28.80 23.84 -11.09
N LEU A 852 27.81 24.37 -11.83
CA LEU A 852 27.82 25.72 -12.41
C LEU A 852 28.07 26.87 -11.40
N PRO A 853 27.48 26.87 -10.18
CA PRO A 853 27.75 27.90 -9.19
C PRO A 853 29.22 27.92 -8.76
N GLY A 854 29.89 26.76 -8.68
CA GLY A 854 31.31 26.67 -8.35
C GLY A 854 32.22 27.23 -9.44
N VAL A 855 32.00 26.82 -10.70
CA VAL A 855 32.85 27.18 -11.85
C VAL A 855 32.82 28.68 -12.15
N THR A 856 31.64 29.31 -12.05
CA THR A 856 31.43 30.68 -12.56
C THR A 856 31.83 31.80 -11.59
N HIS A 857 32.38 31.46 -10.41
CA HIS A 857 33.00 32.42 -9.51
C HIS A 857 34.40 32.87 -9.97
N GLU A 858 35.07 32.12 -10.84
CA GLU A 858 36.38 32.48 -11.39
C GLU A 858 36.25 33.34 -12.66
N ARG A 859 37.15 34.33 -12.80
CA ARG A 859 37.06 35.37 -13.84
C ARG A 859 37.73 34.93 -15.14
N GLN A 860 36.97 34.29 -16.03
CA GLN A 860 37.39 34.00 -17.41
C GLN A 860 36.29 34.40 -18.42
N GLU A 861 36.67 34.63 -19.68
CA GLU A 861 35.72 34.97 -20.75
C GLU A 861 35.00 33.71 -21.25
N LEU A 862 33.69 33.65 -21.00
CA LEU A 862 32.83 32.48 -21.24
C LEU A 862 32.87 31.95 -22.69
N SER A 863 33.20 32.82 -23.65
CA SER A 863 33.32 32.52 -25.08
C SER A 863 34.49 31.59 -25.43
N GLU A 864 35.53 31.51 -24.60
CA GLU A 864 36.66 30.60 -24.82
C GLU A 864 36.42 29.20 -24.22
N ILE A 865 35.49 29.08 -23.26
CA ILE A 865 35.24 27.87 -22.48
C ILE A 865 34.40 26.86 -23.27
N LYS A 866 35.06 26.01 -24.07
CA LYS A 866 34.44 24.81 -24.64
C LYS A 866 34.33 23.72 -23.56
N ILE A 867 33.11 23.40 -23.14
CA ILE A 867 32.86 22.29 -22.20
C ILE A 867 32.52 21.02 -22.99
N THR A 868 33.31 19.97 -22.79
CA THR A 868 33.03 18.59 -23.20
C THR A 868 32.29 17.82 -22.10
N ARG A 869 31.75 16.64 -22.45
CA ARG A 869 31.18 15.72 -21.45
C ARG A 869 32.17 15.36 -20.36
N VAL A 870 33.42 15.11 -20.72
CA VAL A 870 34.51 14.76 -19.79
C VAL A 870 34.73 15.84 -18.74
N GLN A 871 34.83 17.11 -19.14
CA GLN A 871 35.11 18.21 -18.21
C GLN A 871 33.99 18.44 -17.18
N LEU A 872 32.73 18.14 -17.51
CA LEU A 872 31.65 18.14 -16.51
C LEU A 872 31.85 17.06 -15.44
N TYR A 873 32.34 15.86 -15.81
CA TYR A 873 32.59 14.78 -14.85
C TYR A 873 33.86 15.06 -14.03
N ASP A 874 34.93 15.57 -14.65
CA ASP A 874 36.13 16.04 -13.93
C ASP A 874 35.71 17.03 -12.83
N THR A 875 35.00 18.10 -13.23
CA THR A 875 34.56 19.18 -12.33
C THR A 875 33.61 18.70 -11.23
N PHE A 876 32.62 17.86 -11.58
CA PHE A 876 31.67 17.31 -10.61
C PHE A 876 32.36 16.41 -9.57
N VAL A 877 33.28 15.53 -10.00
CA VAL A 877 33.97 14.61 -9.09
C VAL A 877 34.88 15.37 -8.13
N ASP A 878 35.63 16.37 -8.62
CA ASP A 878 36.43 17.26 -7.77
C ASP A 878 35.55 18.04 -6.77
N HIS A 879 34.41 18.56 -7.21
CA HIS A 879 33.45 19.24 -6.33
C HIS A 879 32.90 18.30 -5.25
N TRP A 880 32.40 17.12 -5.64
CA TRP A 880 31.81 16.12 -4.76
C TRP A 880 32.79 15.65 -3.69
N LEU A 881 34.01 15.27 -4.10
CA LEU A 881 35.06 14.84 -3.18
C LEU A 881 35.49 15.99 -2.27
N GLY A 882 35.67 17.21 -2.81
CA GLY A 882 36.01 18.40 -2.04
C GLY A 882 34.91 18.83 -1.05
N VAL A 883 33.63 18.65 -1.36
CA VAL A 883 32.52 18.86 -0.41
C VAL A 883 32.57 17.82 0.72
N ASN A 884 32.74 16.54 0.38
CA ASN A 884 32.73 15.47 1.38
C ASN A 884 33.99 15.46 2.26
N GLN A 885 35.16 15.88 1.74
CA GLN A 885 36.34 16.19 2.54
C GLN A 885 36.01 17.25 3.61
N ARG A 886 35.46 18.40 3.20
CA ARG A 886 35.08 19.49 4.13
C ARG A 886 33.99 19.09 5.14
N ARG A 887 33.15 18.09 4.82
CA ARG A 887 32.19 17.49 5.77
C ARG A 887 32.91 16.62 6.82
N LEU A 888 33.87 15.79 6.40
CA LEU A 888 34.67 14.95 7.29
C LEU A 888 35.57 15.78 8.23
N GLU A 889 36.21 16.84 7.70
CA GLU A 889 37.01 17.79 8.48
C GLU A 889 36.20 18.46 9.60
N ARG A 890 34.98 18.94 9.28
CA ARG A 890 34.07 19.56 10.27
C ARG A 890 33.58 18.57 11.32
N ASN A 891 33.29 17.35 10.92
CA ASN A 891 32.77 16.29 11.80
C ASN A 891 33.87 15.46 12.47
N ASN A 892 35.15 15.88 12.38
CA ASN A 892 36.30 15.13 12.88
C ASN A 892 36.21 14.79 14.39
N ALA A 893 35.54 15.62 15.20
CA ALA A 893 35.26 15.31 16.61
C ALA A 893 34.39 14.05 16.85
N LEU A 894 33.59 13.62 15.85
CA LEU A 894 32.71 12.45 15.92
C LEU A 894 33.36 11.16 15.36
N LEU A 895 34.53 11.27 14.72
CA LEU A 895 35.27 10.13 14.19
C LEU A 895 35.98 9.35 15.31
N SER A 896 36.20 8.05 15.11
CA SER A 896 37.09 7.28 15.97
C SER A 896 38.52 7.85 15.87
N LYS A 897 39.40 7.50 16.83
CA LYS A 897 40.79 7.96 16.76
C LYS A 897 41.48 7.43 15.49
N GLU A 898 41.26 6.17 15.16
CA GLU A 898 41.85 5.52 13.99
C GLU A 898 41.33 6.11 12.67
N ASP A 899 40.03 6.40 12.57
CA ASP A 899 39.45 7.12 11.42
C ASP A 899 40.04 8.54 11.28
N ARG A 900 40.27 9.25 12.40
CA ARG A 900 40.86 10.60 12.40
C ARG A 900 42.29 10.61 11.94
N ASP A 901 43.13 9.76 12.53
CA ASP A 901 44.55 9.67 12.20
C ASP A 901 44.71 9.28 10.71
N THR A 902 43.82 8.40 10.20
CA THR A 902 43.74 8.04 8.77
C THR A 902 43.25 9.20 7.88
N LEU A 903 42.27 9.99 8.32
CA LEU A 903 41.78 11.16 7.58
C LEU A 903 42.87 12.24 7.43
N GLU A 904 43.66 12.48 8.48
CA GLU A 904 44.78 13.43 8.43
C GLU A 904 45.85 12.97 7.42
N HIS A 905 46.18 11.68 7.37
CA HIS A 905 47.03 11.12 6.31
C HIS A 905 46.43 11.31 4.91
N LEU A 906 45.14 11.02 4.71
CA LEU A 906 44.47 11.21 3.42
C LEU A 906 44.43 12.66 2.95
N ILE A 907 44.30 13.63 3.86
CA ILE A 907 44.35 15.06 3.53
C ILE A 907 45.76 15.46 3.09
N ASN A 908 46.80 14.99 3.80
CA ASN A 908 48.20 15.24 3.44
C ASN A 908 48.59 14.60 2.08
N ASP A 909 48.07 13.42 1.76
CA ASP A 909 48.28 12.73 0.47
C ASP A 909 47.43 13.31 -0.70
N ASN A 910 46.71 14.43 -0.47
CA ASN A 910 45.65 14.99 -1.31
C ASN A 910 44.42 14.07 -1.43
N PHE A 911 43.43 14.32 -0.57
CA PHE A 911 42.21 13.53 -0.42
C PHE A 911 41.44 13.31 -1.73
N ILE A 912 41.32 14.34 -2.58
CA ILE A 912 40.61 14.26 -3.86
C ILE A 912 41.34 13.30 -4.80
N ARG A 913 42.67 13.39 -4.89
CA ARG A 913 43.49 12.45 -5.66
C ARG A 913 43.36 11.01 -5.14
N CYS A 914 43.35 10.82 -3.83
CA CYS A 914 43.11 9.49 -3.23
C CYS A 914 41.70 8.95 -3.52
N GLY A 915 40.67 9.80 -3.54
CA GLY A 915 39.31 9.42 -3.93
C GLY A 915 39.21 9.00 -5.40
N ILE A 916 39.84 9.74 -6.31
CA ILE A 916 39.87 9.40 -7.75
C ILE A 916 40.64 8.09 -7.98
N ASP A 917 41.81 7.90 -7.37
CA ASP A 917 42.59 6.65 -7.44
C ASP A 917 41.80 5.43 -6.90
N TYR A 918 41.09 5.60 -5.78
CA TYR A 918 40.20 4.59 -5.22
C TYR A 918 39.05 4.24 -6.18
N LEU A 919 38.40 5.24 -6.80
CA LEU A 919 37.28 5.04 -7.72
C LEU A 919 37.72 4.43 -9.06
N GLN A 920 38.91 4.79 -9.57
CA GLN A 920 39.54 4.13 -10.71
C GLN A 920 39.83 2.65 -10.41
N LYS A 921 40.40 2.35 -9.24
CA LYS A 921 40.68 0.95 -8.81
C LYS A 921 39.40 0.14 -8.63
N LEU A 922 38.35 0.74 -8.07
CA LEU A 922 37.03 0.11 -7.94
C LEU A 922 36.41 -0.17 -9.31
N ALA A 923 36.45 0.81 -10.23
CA ALA A 923 35.97 0.62 -11.60
C ALA A 923 36.75 -0.48 -12.34
N SER A 924 38.08 -0.52 -12.18
CA SER A 924 38.95 -1.57 -12.72
C SER A 924 38.54 -2.96 -12.22
N ALA A 925 38.35 -3.10 -10.90
CA ALA A 925 37.95 -4.37 -10.28
C ALA A 925 36.56 -4.81 -10.76
N ILE A 926 35.58 -3.90 -10.88
CA ILE A 926 34.24 -4.22 -11.40
C ILE A 926 34.29 -4.70 -12.86
N PHE A 927 35.08 -4.05 -13.71
CA PHE A 927 35.23 -4.46 -15.11
C PHE A 927 36.02 -5.77 -15.30
N LYS A 928 36.95 -6.07 -14.39
CA LYS A 928 37.77 -7.30 -14.43
C LYS A 928 37.05 -8.51 -13.82
N GLU A 929 36.44 -8.33 -12.65
CA GLU A 929 35.94 -9.42 -11.80
C GLU A 929 34.42 -9.64 -11.92
N GLN A 930 33.68 -8.67 -12.50
CA GLN A 930 32.24 -8.74 -12.75
C GLN A 930 31.83 -8.32 -14.19
N ASP A 931 32.77 -8.32 -15.13
CA ASP A 931 32.58 -7.94 -16.56
C ASP A 931 31.94 -6.54 -16.77
N GLY A 932 31.97 -5.66 -15.76
CA GLY A 932 31.34 -4.32 -15.81
C GLY A 932 29.91 -4.26 -15.25
N HIS A 933 29.43 -5.29 -14.55
CA HIS A 933 28.15 -5.25 -13.85
C HIS A 933 28.14 -4.18 -12.73
N PRO A 934 27.23 -3.19 -12.73
CA PRO A 934 27.37 -1.99 -11.90
C PRO A 934 27.01 -2.17 -10.42
N VAL A 935 26.49 -3.34 -10.03
CA VAL A 935 26.12 -3.67 -8.65
C VAL A 935 27.13 -4.64 -8.03
N VAL A 936 27.72 -4.23 -6.92
CA VAL A 936 28.63 -5.03 -6.08
C VAL A 936 27.91 -5.40 -4.78
N GLN A 937 27.56 -6.66 -4.62
CA GLN A 937 27.04 -7.19 -3.35
C GLN A 937 28.21 -7.51 -2.41
N TYR A 938 28.25 -6.94 -1.21
CA TYR A 938 29.29 -7.19 -0.21
C TYR A 938 28.68 -7.58 1.15
N VAL A 939 29.01 -8.78 1.63
CA VAL A 939 28.62 -9.30 2.95
C VAL A 939 29.89 -9.60 3.75
N HIS A 940 30.16 -8.78 4.78
CA HIS A 940 31.44 -8.79 5.52
C HIS A 940 31.97 -10.19 5.87
N HIS A 941 31.17 -11.03 6.54
CA HIS A 941 31.59 -12.37 6.97
C HIS A 941 31.82 -13.38 5.83
N GLN A 942 31.34 -13.11 4.61
CA GLN A 942 31.48 -14.00 3.45
C GLN A 942 32.59 -13.50 2.49
N ASP A 943 32.63 -12.19 2.26
CA ASP A 943 33.48 -11.54 1.26
C ASP A 943 34.85 -11.08 1.80
N ASN A 944 35.18 -11.31 3.07
CA ASN A 944 36.41 -10.81 3.71
C ASN A 944 37.73 -11.21 3.03
N ASN A 945 37.75 -12.30 2.25
CA ASN A 945 38.92 -12.74 1.47
C ASN A 945 38.81 -12.41 -0.03
N SER A 946 37.82 -11.62 -0.45
CA SER A 946 37.59 -11.22 -1.85
C SER A 946 38.17 -9.83 -2.14
N TRP A 947 38.31 -9.50 -3.43
CA TRP A 947 38.69 -8.14 -3.87
C TRP A 947 37.75 -7.06 -3.31
N LYS A 948 36.47 -7.39 -3.06
CA LYS A 948 35.48 -6.45 -2.53
C LYS A 948 35.85 -5.91 -1.16
N ALA A 949 36.52 -6.71 -0.31
CA ALA A 949 36.93 -6.30 1.03
C ALA A 949 37.97 -5.16 1.02
N ILE A 950 38.71 -5.00 -0.08
CA ILE A 950 39.66 -3.89 -0.30
C ILE A 950 38.93 -2.54 -0.43
N PHE A 951 37.66 -2.55 -0.85
CA PHE A 951 36.86 -1.35 -1.10
C PHE A 951 35.76 -1.14 -0.05
N PHE A 952 35.07 -2.21 0.35
CA PHE A 952 33.88 -2.15 1.21
C PHE A 952 34.09 -2.72 2.62
N GLY A 953 35.32 -3.14 2.94
CA GLY A 953 35.69 -3.73 4.22
C GLY A 953 35.85 -2.72 5.36
N SER A 954 36.22 -3.24 6.54
CA SER A 954 36.35 -2.47 7.78
C SER A 954 37.61 -1.60 7.87
N ASP A 955 38.47 -1.59 6.84
CA ASP A 955 39.66 -0.75 6.76
C ASP A 955 39.28 0.74 6.84
N PRO A 956 39.86 1.54 7.75
CA PRO A 956 39.54 2.96 7.90
C PRO A 956 39.70 3.76 6.60
N LYS A 957 40.70 3.47 5.77
CA LYS A 957 40.94 4.19 4.51
C LYS A 957 39.86 3.86 3.48
N ALA A 958 39.58 2.58 3.24
CA ALA A 958 38.52 2.13 2.35
C ALA A 958 37.15 2.65 2.80
N LYS A 959 36.83 2.55 4.10
CA LYS A 959 35.60 3.05 4.72
C LYS A 959 35.41 4.56 4.52
N LEU A 960 36.45 5.38 4.77
CA LEU A 960 36.36 6.84 4.58
C LEU A 960 36.18 7.20 3.10
N LEU A 961 36.97 6.61 2.20
CA LEU A 961 36.90 6.90 0.77
C LEU A 961 35.59 6.40 0.14
N CYS A 962 35.08 5.24 0.54
CA CYS A 962 33.78 4.72 0.12
C CYS A 962 32.64 5.66 0.53
N ASN A 963 32.64 6.14 1.78
CA ASN A 963 31.59 7.03 2.30
C ASN A 963 31.64 8.46 1.74
N SER A 964 32.76 8.90 1.17
CA SER A 964 32.90 10.20 0.49
C SER A 964 32.71 10.15 -1.03
N SER A 965 32.69 8.96 -1.61
CA SER A 965 32.59 8.74 -3.07
C SER A 965 31.17 8.90 -3.61
N PRO A 966 30.97 9.09 -4.93
CA PRO A 966 29.65 9.08 -5.57
C PRO A 966 29.11 7.64 -5.75
N LEU A 967 28.94 6.96 -4.61
CA LEU A 967 28.40 5.60 -4.49
C LEU A 967 27.09 5.64 -3.70
N THR A 968 26.12 4.80 -4.07
CA THR A 968 24.92 4.55 -3.28
C THR A 968 24.93 3.13 -2.70
N ARG A 969 24.37 2.98 -1.50
CA ARG A 969 24.29 1.72 -0.78
C ARG A 969 22.83 1.38 -0.47
N THR A 970 22.41 0.17 -0.85
CA THR A 970 21.08 -0.39 -0.56
C THR A 970 21.26 -1.74 0.14
N GLY A 971 21.08 -1.75 1.46
CA GLY A 971 21.39 -2.93 2.30
C GLY A 971 22.85 -3.35 2.20
N ASN A 972 23.12 -4.46 1.49
CA ASN A 972 24.45 -5.01 1.23
C ASN A 972 24.91 -4.82 -0.22
N GLN A 973 24.13 -4.13 -1.06
CA GLN A 973 24.53 -3.77 -2.42
C GLN A 973 25.14 -2.36 -2.46
N TYR A 974 26.26 -2.22 -3.13
CA TYR A 974 26.91 -0.96 -3.48
C TYR A 974 26.87 -0.77 -4.99
N ARG A 975 26.64 0.46 -5.45
CA ARG A 975 26.67 0.83 -6.88
C ARG A 975 27.14 2.27 -7.03
N PHE A 976 27.66 2.65 -8.20
CA PHE A 976 27.85 4.07 -8.52
C PHE A 976 26.48 4.77 -8.63
N VAL A 977 26.41 6.07 -8.28
CA VAL A 977 25.19 6.89 -8.38
C VAL A 977 24.49 6.75 -9.73
N HIS A 978 25.27 6.61 -10.81
CA HIS A 978 24.78 6.23 -12.14
C HIS A 978 25.91 5.50 -12.89
N ARG A 979 25.60 4.49 -13.72
CA ARG A 979 26.64 3.66 -14.41
C ARG A 979 27.53 4.47 -15.36
N SER A 980 27.13 5.65 -15.83
CA SER A 980 28.07 6.51 -16.59
C SER A 980 29.28 6.99 -15.76
N MET A 981 29.18 7.02 -14.42
CA MET A 981 30.33 7.27 -13.53
C MET A 981 31.31 6.10 -13.55
N LEU A 982 30.83 4.86 -13.50
CA LEU A 982 31.66 3.65 -13.65
C LEU A 982 32.38 3.65 -15.01
N GLU A 983 31.65 3.97 -16.10
CA GLU A 983 32.20 4.10 -17.46
C GLU A 983 33.23 5.25 -17.57
N TYR A 984 32.98 6.37 -16.89
CA TYR A 984 33.90 7.51 -16.81
C TYR A 984 35.19 7.16 -16.05
N PHE A 985 35.11 6.62 -14.83
CA PHE A 985 36.28 6.25 -14.05
C PHE A 985 37.12 5.17 -14.75
N PHE A 986 36.49 4.21 -15.44
CA PHE A 986 37.22 3.24 -16.27
C PHE A 986 37.91 3.90 -17.47
N SER A 987 37.26 4.86 -18.14
CA SER A 987 37.92 5.65 -19.20
C SER A 987 39.15 6.42 -18.68
N HIS A 988 39.13 6.84 -17.41
CA HIS A 988 40.24 7.52 -16.74
C HIS A 988 41.36 6.56 -16.27
N ILE A 989 41.21 5.24 -16.40
CA ILE A 989 42.34 4.30 -16.29
C ILE A 989 43.13 4.29 -17.61
N ILE A 990 42.41 4.30 -18.72
CA ILE A 990 42.97 4.26 -20.09
C ILE A 990 43.62 5.61 -20.45
N TYR A 991 43.01 6.72 -20.01
CA TYR A 991 43.59 8.06 -20.07
C TYR A 991 44.35 8.38 -18.76
N ASN A 992 45.69 8.28 -18.77
CA ASN A 992 46.52 8.51 -17.59
C ASN A 992 47.36 9.82 -17.70
N PRO A 993 46.88 10.95 -17.15
CA PRO A 993 47.62 12.21 -17.19
C PRO A 993 48.82 12.24 -16.20
N THR A 994 48.91 11.30 -15.26
CA THR A 994 49.82 11.42 -14.10
C THR A 994 51.27 11.01 -14.38
N LYS A 995 51.64 10.70 -15.63
CA LYS A 995 53.03 10.47 -16.06
C LYS A 995 53.74 11.74 -16.57
N ILE A 996 53.07 12.90 -16.59
CA ILE A 996 53.70 14.21 -16.84
C ILE A 996 54.20 14.80 -15.50
N ASP A 997 55.26 14.21 -14.94
CA ASP A 997 55.97 14.78 -13.79
C ASP A 997 56.87 15.93 -14.29
N TYR A 998 56.57 17.17 -13.90
CA TYR A 998 57.28 18.40 -14.31
C TYR A 998 58.66 18.53 -13.62
N LYS A 999 59.53 17.53 -13.79
CA LYS A 999 60.96 17.66 -13.53
C LYS A 999 61.66 18.18 -14.79
N PHE A 1000 62.22 19.38 -14.65
CA PHE A 1000 63.00 20.05 -15.68
C PHE A 1000 64.24 19.21 -16.03
N ASP A 1001 64.20 18.48 -17.15
CA ASP A 1001 65.39 17.95 -17.82
C ASP A 1001 65.71 18.84 -19.04
N PRO A 1002 66.80 19.61 -19.03
CA PRO A 1002 67.20 20.45 -20.16
C PRO A 1002 67.67 19.68 -21.40
N GLN A 1003 67.80 18.34 -21.35
CA GLN A 1003 68.30 17.52 -22.45
C GLN A 1003 67.19 16.65 -23.04
N GLY A 1004 66.42 17.24 -23.97
CA GLY A 1004 65.29 16.59 -24.63
C GLY A 1004 65.66 15.25 -25.27
N ASN A 1005 65.15 14.17 -24.67
CA ASN A 1005 65.32 12.79 -25.14
C ASN A 1005 64.01 12.01 -25.02
N ARG A 1006 63.83 10.98 -25.86
CA ARG A 1006 62.51 10.37 -26.17
C ARG A 1006 62.00 9.39 -25.08
N ALA A 1007 61.89 9.83 -23.83
CA ALA A 1007 61.43 9.00 -22.71
C ALA A 1007 59.90 8.85 -22.59
N LEU A 1008 59.13 9.83 -23.07
CA LEU A 1008 57.65 9.88 -22.90
C LEU A 1008 56.90 8.73 -23.59
N ALA A 1009 57.41 8.22 -24.72
CA ALA A 1009 56.71 7.22 -25.54
C ALA A 1009 56.57 5.83 -24.89
N ALA A 1010 57.36 5.51 -23.87
CA ALA A 1010 57.45 4.16 -23.29
C ALA A 1010 56.25 3.75 -22.39
N SER A 1011 55.24 4.60 -22.26
CA SER A 1011 54.34 4.59 -21.10
C SER A 1011 52.98 3.91 -21.27
N LEU A 1012 52.55 3.64 -22.51
CA LEU A 1012 51.42 2.75 -22.86
C LEU A 1012 51.89 1.48 -23.60
N SER A 1013 53.17 1.42 -23.97
CA SER A 1013 53.79 0.30 -24.70
C SER A 1013 54.39 -0.78 -23.79
N SER A 1014 54.41 -0.56 -22.47
CA SER A 1014 55.00 -1.49 -21.49
C SER A 1014 53.97 -2.30 -20.70
N ASP A 1015 52.69 -1.97 -20.83
CA ASP A 1015 51.62 -2.41 -19.92
C ASP A 1015 50.62 -3.27 -20.69
N VAL A 1016 51.09 -4.45 -21.11
CA VAL A 1016 50.33 -5.45 -21.91
C VAL A 1016 49.12 -6.00 -21.13
N ASP A 1017 49.15 -5.90 -19.80
CA ASP A 1017 48.01 -6.19 -18.93
C ASP A 1017 47.01 -5.02 -18.80
N GLY A 1018 47.26 -3.90 -19.49
CA GLY A 1018 46.40 -2.72 -19.45
C GLY A 1018 45.01 -2.95 -20.08
N PRO A 1019 43.97 -2.23 -19.62
CA PRO A 1019 42.59 -2.43 -20.07
C PRO A 1019 42.36 -2.18 -21.57
N LEU A 1020 43.25 -1.43 -22.23
CA LEU A 1020 43.23 -1.21 -23.69
C LEU A 1020 43.61 -2.48 -24.48
N TYR A 1021 44.48 -3.34 -23.93
CA TYR A 1021 44.92 -4.60 -24.56
C TYR A 1021 44.00 -5.77 -24.19
N GLN A 1022 43.52 -5.83 -22.94
CA GLN A 1022 42.74 -6.98 -22.46
C GLN A 1022 41.25 -6.96 -22.84
N ARG A 1023 40.62 -5.78 -23.04
CA ARG A 1023 39.16 -5.67 -23.27
C ARG A 1023 38.84 -5.05 -24.63
N ASN A 1024 37.90 -5.65 -25.36
CA ASN A 1024 37.30 -5.01 -26.54
C ASN A 1024 36.31 -3.92 -26.08
N LEU A 1025 36.66 -2.64 -26.30
CA LEU A 1025 35.87 -1.49 -25.87
C LEU A 1025 34.69 -1.18 -26.79
N LEU A 1026 34.57 -1.84 -27.94
CA LEU A 1026 33.43 -1.71 -28.87
C LEU A 1026 32.11 -2.15 -28.22
N ALA A 1027 32.17 -3.01 -27.20
CA ALA A 1027 31.02 -3.41 -26.38
C ALA A 1027 30.54 -2.30 -25.42
N GLU A 1028 31.36 -1.28 -25.17
CA GLU A 1028 31.14 -0.22 -24.17
C GLU A 1028 31.30 1.20 -24.78
N PRO A 1029 30.47 1.58 -25.78
CA PRO A 1029 30.68 2.81 -26.55
C PRO A 1029 30.56 4.12 -25.73
N SER A 1030 29.95 4.10 -24.53
CA SER A 1030 30.06 5.19 -23.56
C SER A 1030 31.51 5.57 -23.24
N ILE A 1031 32.37 4.54 -23.09
CA ILE A 1031 33.78 4.65 -22.73
C ILE A 1031 34.55 5.18 -23.93
N ILE A 1032 34.31 4.64 -25.13
CA ILE A 1032 34.87 5.17 -26.39
C ILE A 1032 34.54 6.67 -26.52
N GLN A 1033 33.30 7.10 -26.24
CA GLN A 1033 32.94 8.51 -26.31
C GLN A 1033 33.68 9.38 -25.28
N PHE A 1034 33.97 8.89 -24.07
CA PHE A 1034 34.79 9.64 -23.10
C PHE A 1034 36.24 9.76 -23.59
N LEU A 1035 36.79 8.70 -24.18
CA LEU A 1035 38.14 8.71 -24.76
C LEU A 1035 38.22 9.60 -26.02
N CYS A 1036 37.16 9.67 -26.83
CA CYS A 1036 37.06 10.60 -27.95
C CYS A 1036 37.07 12.06 -27.49
N ASP A 1037 36.41 12.36 -26.36
CA ASP A 1037 36.42 13.70 -25.77
C ASP A 1037 37.79 14.02 -25.15
N ARG A 1038 38.50 13.05 -24.54
CA ARG A 1038 39.92 13.22 -24.12
C ARG A 1038 40.84 13.49 -25.32
N VAL A 1039 40.74 12.74 -26.43
CA VAL A 1039 41.52 12.96 -27.68
C VAL A 1039 41.31 14.36 -28.28
N ARG A 1040 40.16 15.00 -28.03
CA ARG A 1040 39.88 16.38 -28.48
C ARG A 1040 40.47 17.46 -27.55
N LEU A 1041 40.85 17.09 -26.33
CA LEU A 1041 41.45 17.97 -25.32
C LEU A 1041 42.98 17.80 -25.25
N ASP A 1042 43.47 16.58 -25.44
CA ASP A 1042 44.87 16.19 -25.31
C ASP A 1042 45.40 15.56 -26.63
N PRO A 1043 46.22 16.30 -27.39
CA PRO A 1043 46.89 15.79 -28.59
C PRO A 1043 47.94 14.70 -28.31
N ASP A 1044 48.61 14.70 -27.16
CA ASP A 1044 49.64 13.71 -26.83
C ASP A 1044 49.01 12.32 -26.64
N PHE A 1045 47.80 12.27 -26.08
CA PHE A 1045 47.00 11.05 -26.03
C PHE A 1045 46.61 10.52 -27.42
N ALA A 1046 46.40 11.42 -28.41
CA ALA A 1046 46.12 11.01 -29.78
C ALA A 1046 47.33 10.34 -30.45
N ASP A 1047 48.54 10.87 -30.25
CA ASP A 1047 49.78 10.27 -30.76
C ASP A 1047 50.18 8.99 -30.00
N GLN A 1048 49.86 8.88 -28.70
CA GLN A 1048 49.97 7.62 -27.96
C GLN A 1048 49.09 6.51 -28.55
N LEU A 1049 47.84 6.81 -28.92
CA LEU A 1049 46.96 5.85 -29.59
C LEU A 1049 47.47 5.45 -30.99
N ARG A 1050 48.13 6.37 -31.72
CA ARG A 1050 48.80 6.06 -33.00
C ARG A 1050 49.96 5.08 -32.83
N LEU A 1051 50.77 5.25 -31.78
CA LEU A 1051 51.88 4.33 -31.47
C LEU A 1051 51.38 2.89 -31.24
N VAL A 1052 50.23 2.72 -30.57
CA VAL A 1052 49.60 1.40 -30.32
C VAL A 1052 49.11 0.75 -31.63
N ILE A 1053 48.59 1.55 -32.57
CA ILE A 1053 48.21 1.05 -33.90
C ILE A 1053 49.43 0.55 -34.66
N ASP A 1054 50.55 1.29 -34.64
CA ASP A 1054 51.81 0.86 -35.28
C ASP A 1054 52.39 -0.42 -34.66
N GLN A 1055 52.25 -0.64 -33.35
CA GLN A 1055 52.74 -1.86 -32.69
C GLN A 1055 52.07 -3.14 -33.22
N SER A 1056 50.80 -3.08 -33.59
CA SER A 1056 50.06 -4.24 -34.13
C SER A 1056 50.63 -4.83 -35.43
N LYS A 1057 51.42 -4.04 -36.17
CA LYS A 1057 52.15 -4.46 -37.37
C LYS A 1057 53.28 -5.45 -37.05
N THR A 1058 53.75 -5.48 -35.80
CA THR A 1058 54.87 -6.30 -35.34
C THR A 1058 54.52 -7.27 -34.22
N ASP A 1059 53.55 -6.94 -33.36
CA ASP A 1059 53.11 -7.77 -32.24
C ASP A 1059 51.62 -8.09 -32.36
N GLU A 1060 51.27 -9.36 -32.16
CA GLU A 1060 49.90 -9.84 -32.14
C GLU A 1060 49.16 -9.47 -30.85
N SER A 1061 49.87 -9.30 -29.73
CA SER A 1061 49.26 -8.89 -28.44
C SER A 1061 48.61 -7.51 -28.52
N ALA A 1062 49.16 -6.62 -29.35
CA ALA A 1062 48.65 -5.27 -29.58
C ALA A 1062 47.37 -5.20 -30.44
N THR A 1063 46.89 -6.31 -31.02
CA THR A 1063 45.73 -6.32 -31.94
C THR A 1063 44.47 -5.71 -31.33
N THR A 1064 44.06 -6.15 -30.13
CA THR A 1064 42.89 -5.59 -29.42
C THR A 1064 43.07 -4.10 -29.13
N ALA A 1065 44.28 -3.71 -28.73
CA ALA A 1065 44.60 -2.32 -28.40
C ALA A 1065 44.59 -1.41 -29.64
N ALA A 1066 45.05 -1.91 -30.80
CA ALA A 1066 44.97 -1.21 -32.08
C ALA A 1066 43.53 -1.09 -32.58
N THR A 1067 42.73 -2.16 -32.53
CA THR A 1067 41.27 -2.14 -32.82
C THR A 1067 40.54 -1.07 -31.99
N ASN A 1068 40.83 -1.02 -30.69
CA ASN A 1068 40.30 0.01 -29.79
C ASN A 1068 40.79 1.41 -30.18
N ALA A 1069 42.10 1.59 -30.31
CA ALA A 1069 42.75 2.87 -30.56
C ALA A 1069 42.31 3.53 -31.88
N ILE A 1070 42.27 2.77 -32.98
CA ILE A 1070 41.86 3.32 -34.28
C ILE A 1070 40.39 3.72 -34.27
N THR A 1071 39.53 2.96 -33.60
CA THR A 1071 38.11 3.31 -33.44
C THR A 1071 37.93 4.61 -32.65
N ILE A 1072 38.68 4.80 -31.56
CA ILE A 1072 38.65 6.02 -30.76
C ILE A 1072 39.12 7.23 -31.60
N LEU A 1073 40.22 7.10 -32.34
CA LEU A 1073 40.75 8.18 -33.18
C LEU A 1073 39.77 8.56 -34.31
N VAL A 1074 39.19 7.58 -35.02
CA VAL A 1074 38.17 7.83 -36.06
C VAL A 1074 36.94 8.53 -35.47
N ARG A 1075 36.39 8.03 -34.35
CA ARG A 1075 35.23 8.65 -33.69
C ARG A 1075 35.51 10.01 -33.06
N ALA A 1076 36.75 10.29 -32.66
CA ALA A 1076 37.17 11.62 -32.24
C ALA A 1076 37.10 12.63 -33.39
N GLY A 1077 37.32 12.18 -34.63
CA GLY A 1077 37.34 12.97 -35.86
C GLY A 1077 38.73 13.06 -36.51
N VAL A 1078 39.68 12.20 -36.11
CA VAL A 1078 41.06 12.22 -36.62
C VAL A 1078 41.11 11.60 -38.01
N ALA A 1079 41.65 12.34 -38.97
CA ALA A 1079 41.81 11.88 -40.35
C ALA A 1079 43.09 11.03 -40.53
N PHE A 1080 43.00 10.04 -41.41
CA PHE A 1080 44.05 9.09 -41.79
C PHE A 1080 44.41 9.20 -43.28
N HIS A 1081 44.23 10.39 -43.88
CA HIS A 1081 44.59 10.68 -45.26
C HIS A 1081 46.07 10.35 -45.52
N GLY A 1082 46.35 9.47 -46.49
CA GLY A 1082 47.71 9.04 -46.81
C GLY A 1082 48.43 8.24 -45.72
N ALA A 1083 47.72 7.74 -44.69
CA ALA A 1083 48.33 7.03 -43.58
C ALA A 1083 48.91 5.66 -44.02
N ASP A 1084 50.09 5.33 -43.49
CA ASP A 1084 50.70 4.01 -43.65
C ASP A 1084 50.13 3.04 -42.61
N LEU A 1085 49.20 2.18 -43.04
CA LEU A 1085 48.50 1.17 -42.24
C LEU A 1085 48.81 -0.24 -42.76
N ARG A 1086 49.94 -0.41 -43.45
CA ARG A 1086 50.38 -1.71 -44.00
C ARG A 1086 50.65 -2.72 -42.90
N GLY A 1087 50.15 -3.94 -43.07
CA GLY A 1087 50.28 -5.02 -42.08
C GLY A 1087 49.59 -4.77 -40.73
N VAL A 1088 48.77 -3.72 -40.60
CA VAL A 1088 48.11 -3.39 -39.33
C VAL A 1088 47.07 -4.47 -38.97
N LYS A 1089 46.97 -4.85 -37.68
CA LYS A 1089 45.98 -5.83 -37.20
C LYS A 1089 44.88 -5.10 -36.44
N ILE A 1090 43.71 -4.95 -37.05
CA ILE A 1090 42.58 -4.19 -36.49
C ILE A 1090 41.22 -4.89 -36.69
N ALA A 1091 41.20 -6.23 -36.65
CA ALA A 1091 39.98 -7.02 -36.79
C ALA A 1091 38.85 -6.51 -35.88
N GLY A 1092 37.65 -6.39 -36.46
CA GLY A 1092 36.43 -5.91 -35.81
C GLY A 1092 36.35 -4.40 -35.55
N ALA A 1093 37.35 -3.58 -35.91
CA ALA A 1093 37.33 -2.14 -35.66
C ALA A 1093 36.15 -1.41 -36.32
N ASP A 1094 35.71 -0.32 -35.69
CA ASP A 1094 34.63 0.53 -36.20
C ASP A 1094 35.19 1.82 -36.79
N LEU A 1095 35.48 1.78 -38.09
CA LEU A 1095 36.05 2.86 -38.89
C LEU A 1095 34.96 3.68 -39.61
N SER A 1096 33.70 3.53 -39.22
CA SER A 1096 32.57 4.14 -39.93
C SER A 1096 32.62 5.66 -39.94
N GLY A 1097 32.36 6.26 -41.11
CA GLY A 1097 32.52 7.70 -41.35
C GLY A 1097 33.98 8.21 -41.37
N GLY A 1098 34.98 7.35 -41.18
CA GLY A 1098 36.39 7.73 -41.14
C GLY A 1098 36.95 8.19 -42.49
N GLN A 1099 38.01 8.99 -42.45
CA GLN A 1099 38.65 9.58 -43.63
C GLN A 1099 40.00 8.91 -43.92
N PHE A 1100 40.07 8.11 -44.99
CA PHE A 1100 41.20 7.25 -45.36
C PHE A 1100 41.63 7.42 -46.83
N ASP A 1101 41.33 8.56 -47.47
CA ASP A 1101 41.71 8.80 -48.87
C ASP A 1101 43.25 8.68 -49.01
N CYS A 1102 43.70 7.97 -50.04
CA CYS A 1102 45.10 7.61 -50.30
C CYS A 1102 45.81 6.77 -49.20
N ALA A 1103 45.10 6.24 -48.19
CA ALA A 1103 45.72 5.40 -47.15
C ALA A 1103 46.22 4.05 -47.71
N LEU A 1104 47.22 3.46 -47.03
CA LEU A 1104 47.94 2.26 -47.46
C LEU A 1104 47.64 1.11 -46.50
N PHE A 1105 46.76 0.17 -46.87
CA PHE A 1105 46.33 -0.96 -46.05
C PHE A 1105 46.86 -2.32 -46.55
N GLN A 1106 47.90 -2.34 -47.39
CA GLN A 1106 48.39 -3.58 -47.99
C GLN A 1106 48.82 -4.60 -46.91
N GLY A 1107 48.29 -5.82 -47.01
CA GLY A 1107 48.52 -6.88 -46.03
C GLY A 1107 47.91 -6.67 -44.64
N ALA A 1108 47.03 -5.68 -44.44
CA ALA A 1108 46.33 -5.47 -43.17
C ALA A 1108 45.28 -6.56 -42.87
N ASP A 1109 45.05 -6.84 -41.59
CA ASP A 1109 43.88 -7.60 -41.15
C ASP A 1109 42.73 -6.63 -40.83
N LEU A 1110 41.73 -6.64 -41.72
CA LEU A 1110 40.48 -5.88 -41.62
C LEU A 1110 39.28 -6.82 -41.39
N THR A 1111 39.48 -8.05 -40.93
CA THR A 1111 38.42 -9.04 -40.74
C THR A 1111 37.30 -8.49 -39.85
N GLY A 1112 36.07 -8.46 -40.35
CA GLY A 1112 34.89 -7.93 -39.64
C GLY A 1112 34.86 -6.42 -39.42
N VAL A 1113 35.77 -5.63 -40.00
CA VAL A 1113 35.84 -4.17 -39.82
C VAL A 1113 34.64 -3.45 -40.44
N ASN A 1114 34.11 -2.45 -39.74
CA ASN A 1114 33.05 -1.59 -40.25
C ASN A 1114 33.64 -0.35 -40.94
N LEU A 1115 33.54 -0.29 -42.28
CA LEU A 1115 33.94 0.83 -43.14
C LEU A 1115 32.73 1.65 -43.65
N SER A 1116 31.53 1.44 -43.08
CA SER A 1116 30.31 2.13 -43.51
C SER A 1116 30.48 3.65 -43.58
N ARG A 1117 30.16 4.25 -44.74
CA ARG A 1117 30.27 5.70 -45.01
C ARG A 1117 31.68 6.31 -44.90
N SER A 1118 32.73 5.49 -44.80
CA SER A 1118 34.12 5.98 -44.82
C SER A 1118 34.53 6.52 -46.19
N TRP A 1119 35.57 7.35 -46.24
CA TRP A 1119 36.15 7.87 -47.49
C TRP A 1119 37.41 7.07 -47.83
N LEU A 1120 37.36 6.35 -48.96
CA LEU A 1120 38.37 5.35 -49.39
C LEU A 1120 38.94 5.64 -50.80
N ARG A 1121 39.03 6.92 -51.18
CA ARG A 1121 39.44 7.30 -52.55
C ARG A 1121 40.93 7.06 -52.72
N LYS A 1122 41.30 6.21 -53.69
CA LYS A 1122 42.70 5.78 -53.96
C LYS A 1122 43.38 5.06 -52.78
N THR A 1123 42.60 4.54 -51.84
CA THR A 1123 43.10 3.68 -50.76
C THR A 1123 43.58 2.35 -51.36
N ASP A 1124 44.76 1.87 -50.96
CA ASP A 1124 45.32 0.60 -51.46
C ASP A 1124 45.09 -0.53 -50.44
N LEU A 1125 44.19 -1.46 -50.78
CA LEU A 1125 43.79 -2.62 -49.99
C LEU A 1125 44.48 -3.92 -50.46
N SER A 1126 45.53 -3.84 -51.28
CA SER A 1126 46.15 -5.01 -51.93
C SER A 1126 46.64 -6.05 -50.91
N GLY A 1127 46.02 -7.23 -50.93
CA GLY A 1127 46.35 -8.34 -50.03
C GLY A 1127 45.87 -8.18 -48.58
N ALA A 1128 45.00 -7.21 -48.29
CA ALA A 1128 44.34 -7.11 -46.98
C ALA A 1128 43.33 -8.27 -46.79
N GLN A 1129 43.18 -8.75 -45.55
CA GLN A 1129 42.11 -9.68 -45.18
C GLN A 1129 40.82 -8.88 -44.97
N MET A 1130 39.78 -9.17 -45.75
CA MET A 1130 38.53 -8.39 -45.78
C MET A 1130 37.28 -9.25 -45.48
N ASP A 1131 37.45 -10.42 -44.89
CA ASP A 1131 36.35 -11.33 -44.57
C ASP A 1131 35.37 -10.67 -43.60
N GLY A 1132 34.10 -10.54 -44.01
CA GLY A 1132 33.05 -9.92 -43.19
C GLY A 1132 33.12 -8.39 -43.05
N VAL A 1133 33.95 -7.69 -43.83
CA VAL A 1133 34.00 -6.21 -43.84
C VAL A 1133 32.65 -5.61 -44.23
N GLN A 1134 32.23 -4.58 -43.49
CA GLN A 1134 30.94 -3.91 -43.68
C GLN A 1134 31.13 -2.54 -44.34
N PHE A 1135 30.82 -2.42 -45.63
CA PHE A 1135 30.82 -1.14 -46.36
C PHE A 1135 29.51 -0.34 -46.19
N GLY A 1136 28.53 -0.89 -45.49
CA GLY A 1136 27.22 -0.26 -45.22
C GLY A 1136 26.21 -0.58 -46.31
N GLU A 1137 26.25 0.15 -47.42
CA GLU A 1137 25.44 -0.16 -48.60
C GLU A 1137 26.11 -1.27 -49.41
N LEU A 1138 25.39 -2.37 -49.63
CA LEU A 1138 25.82 -3.45 -50.53
C LEU A 1138 25.55 -3.05 -51.99
N PRO A 1139 26.39 -3.47 -52.95
CA PRO A 1139 26.12 -3.23 -54.37
C PRO A 1139 24.84 -3.98 -54.80
N TYR A 1140 24.00 -3.32 -55.59
CA TYR A 1140 22.72 -3.86 -56.10
C TYR A 1140 22.86 -5.08 -57.03
N LEU A 1141 24.09 -5.48 -57.37
CA LEU A 1141 24.39 -6.58 -58.26
C LEU A 1141 24.59 -7.88 -57.48
N GLU A 1142 23.49 -8.58 -57.20
CA GLU A 1142 23.53 -9.95 -56.70
C GLU A 1142 24.07 -10.91 -57.78
N LEU A 1143 24.94 -11.84 -57.38
CA LEU A 1143 25.57 -12.84 -58.23
C LEU A 1143 25.49 -14.20 -57.55
N GLU A 1144 25.07 -15.24 -58.29
CA GLU A 1144 24.88 -16.60 -57.76
C GLU A 1144 26.21 -17.32 -57.44
N ASP A 1145 27.35 -16.78 -57.90
CA ASP A 1145 28.65 -17.44 -57.95
C ASP A 1145 29.81 -16.49 -57.58
N MET A 1146 30.91 -17.07 -57.11
CA MET A 1146 32.11 -16.34 -56.68
C MET A 1146 32.79 -15.59 -57.83
N VAL A 1147 32.95 -14.27 -57.66
CA VAL A 1147 33.78 -13.42 -58.53
C VAL A 1147 35.26 -13.70 -58.27
N GLN A 1148 36.03 -13.96 -59.33
CA GLN A 1148 37.47 -14.21 -59.28
C GLN A 1148 38.29 -12.97 -59.66
N ALA A 1149 37.75 -12.11 -60.52
CA ALA A 1149 38.40 -10.88 -60.96
C ALA A 1149 37.37 -9.82 -61.35
N CYS A 1150 37.71 -8.55 -61.18
CA CYS A 1150 36.86 -7.42 -61.59
C CYS A 1150 37.69 -6.25 -62.12
N ALA A 1151 37.12 -5.47 -63.04
CA ALA A 1151 37.66 -4.19 -63.49
C ALA A 1151 36.52 -3.24 -63.88
N TYR A 1152 36.74 -1.93 -63.74
CA TYR A 1152 35.87 -0.89 -64.31
C TYR A 1152 36.48 -0.35 -65.61
N SER A 1153 35.64 0.11 -66.54
CA SER A 1153 36.09 0.83 -67.73
C SER A 1153 36.75 2.15 -67.34
N SER A 1154 37.61 2.69 -68.21
CA SER A 1154 38.33 3.95 -67.98
C SER A 1154 37.42 5.19 -67.84
N ASP A 1155 36.16 5.08 -68.25
CA ASP A 1155 35.11 6.09 -68.06
C ASP A 1155 34.10 5.74 -66.95
N GLY A 1156 34.31 4.63 -66.23
CA GLY A 1156 33.49 4.16 -65.11
C GLY A 1156 32.10 3.63 -65.46
N LYS A 1157 31.71 3.59 -66.76
CA LYS A 1157 30.35 3.19 -67.19
C LYS A 1157 30.11 1.69 -67.25
N MET A 1158 31.17 0.88 -67.29
CA MET A 1158 31.07 -0.57 -67.37
C MET A 1158 31.89 -1.25 -66.27
N LEU A 1159 31.36 -2.35 -65.72
CA LEU A 1159 32.03 -3.23 -64.78
C LEU A 1159 32.14 -4.63 -65.40
N ALA A 1160 33.35 -5.13 -65.61
CA ALA A 1160 33.61 -6.46 -66.14
C ALA A 1160 34.01 -7.41 -65.00
N LEU A 1161 33.34 -8.54 -64.88
CA LEU A 1161 33.46 -9.52 -63.79
C LEU A 1161 33.76 -10.92 -64.32
N GLY A 1162 34.86 -11.52 -63.87
CA GLY A 1162 35.18 -12.94 -64.07
C GLY A 1162 34.53 -13.80 -62.98
N VAL A 1163 33.77 -14.82 -63.35
CA VAL A 1163 32.96 -15.64 -62.42
C VAL A 1163 33.35 -17.13 -62.50
N ALA A 1164 33.32 -17.84 -61.36
CA ALA A 1164 34.01 -19.13 -61.16
C ALA A 1164 33.29 -20.42 -61.63
N SER A 1165 32.00 -20.37 -61.99
CA SER A 1165 31.18 -21.58 -62.17
C SER A 1165 31.21 -22.19 -63.59
N TRP A 1166 30.29 -23.10 -63.90
CA TRP A 1166 30.23 -23.86 -65.16
C TRP A 1166 29.82 -22.98 -66.37
N GLY A 1167 30.76 -22.14 -66.78
CA GLY A 1167 30.67 -21.15 -67.85
C GLY A 1167 31.70 -20.04 -67.64
N ALA A 1168 32.87 -20.38 -67.07
CA ALA A 1168 33.85 -19.47 -66.51
C ALA A 1168 34.20 -18.35 -67.52
N GLY A 1169 33.86 -17.12 -67.17
CA GLY A 1169 33.65 -16.10 -68.18
C GLY A 1169 33.51 -14.68 -67.64
N VAL A 1170 33.67 -13.71 -68.54
CA VAL A 1170 33.65 -12.28 -68.24
C VAL A 1170 32.26 -11.72 -68.56
N SER A 1171 31.49 -11.40 -67.53
CA SER A 1171 30.22 -10.68 -67.64
C SER A 1171 30.44 -9.17 -67.49
N ILE A 1172 29.96 -8.39 -68.44
CA ILE A 1172 30.04 -6.92 -68.43
C ILE A 1172 28.67 -6.35 -68.06
N TYR A 1173 28.67 -5.47 -67.07
CA TYR A 1173 27.50 -4.79 -66.51
C TYR A 1173 27.57 -3.28 -66.75
N ASP A 1174 26.43 -2.65 -66.99
CA ASP A 1174 26.29 -1.20 -67.01
C ASP A 1174 26.21 -0.67 -65.58
N THR A 1175 27.04 0.31 -65.23
CA THR A 1175 27.15 0.78 -63.84
C THR A 1175 26.06 1.78 -63.43
N SER A 1176 25.24 2.24 -64.39
CA SER A 1176 24.10 3.14 -64.12
C SER A 1176 22.80 2.39 -63.82
N SER A 1177 22.68 1.15 -64.30
CA SER A 1177 21.47 0.32 -64.24
C SER A 1177 21.70 -1.07 -63.62
N TRP A 1178 22.95 -1.48 -63.42
CA TRP A 1178 23.39 -2.81 -63.02
C TRP A 1178 22.90 -3.96 -63.94
N THR A 1179 22.45 -3.62 -65.15
CA THR A 1179 22.04 -4.60 -66.16
C THR A 1179 23.25 -5.22 -66.85
N ARG A 1180 23.18 -6.53 -67.16
CA ARG A 1180 24.25 -7.26 -67.86
C ARG A 1180 24.22 -6.88 -69.34
N ILE A 1181 25.17 -6.06 -69.78
CA ILE A 1181 25.35 -5.67 -71.19
C ILE A 1181 25.79 -6.88 -72.02
N PHE A 1182 26.74 -7.66 -71.50
CA PHE A 1182 27.42 -8.71 -72.26
C PHE A 1182 27.92 -9.85 -71.36
N SER A 1183 28.19 -11.01 -71.95
CA SER A 1183 28.86 -12.11 -71.25
C SER A 1183 29.69 -12.96 -72.22
N PHE A 1184 31.01 -12.96 -72.05
CA PHE A 1184 31.94 -13.86 -72.72
C PHE A 1184 32.03 -15.17 -71.93
N ALA A 1185 31.55 -16.28 -72.50
CA ALA A 1185 31.73 -17.61 -71.91
C ALA A 1185 33.06 -18.23 -72.35
N GLY A 1186 33.91 -18.60 -71.40
CA GLY A 1186 35.12 -19.39 -71.60
C GLY A 1186 34.99 -20.80 -71.03
N MET A 1187 36.08 -21.58 -71.10
CA MET A 1187 36.20 -22.89 -70.45
C MET A 1187 37.19 -22.89 -69.27
N ASP A 1188 37.96 -21.81 -69.10
CA ASP A 1188 39.04 -21.69 -68.11
C ASP A 1188 38.73 -20.59 -67.08
N VAL A 1189 39.31 -20.70 -65.89
CA VAL A 1189 39.10 -19.76 -64.78
C VAL A 1189 39.67 -18.38 -65.11
N VAL A 1190 38.82 -17.34 -65.01
CA VAL A 1190 39.21 -15.95 -65.25
C VAL A 1190 40.01 -15.41 -64.04
N LEU A 1191 41.34 -15.46 -64.12
CA LEU A 1191 42.24 -15.00 -63.06
C LEU A 1191 42.41 -13.47 -63.02
N THR A 1192 42.23 -12.77 -64.15
CA THR A 1192 42.32 -11.30 -64.26
C THR A 1192 41.33 -10.79 -65.32
N VAL A 1193 40.92 -9.53 -65.18
CA VAL A 1193 40.08 -8.80 -66.15
C VAL A 1193 40.64 -7.39 -66.30
N ALA A 1194 40.59 -6.85 -67.51
CA ALA A 1194 40.89 -5.46 -67.85
C ALA A 1194 39.99 -5.01 -69.01
N PHE A 1195 39.89 -3.70 -69.22
CA PHE A 1195 39.22 -3.04 -70.35
C PHE A 1195 40.23 -2.46 -71.34
#